data_AF-A0A8T5AYA6-F1
#
_entry.id   AF-A0A8T5AYA6-F1
#
_cell.length_a   1.000
_cell.length_b   1.000
_cell.length_c   1.000
_cell.angle_alpha   90.00
_cell.angle_beta   90.00
_cell.angle_gamma   90.00
#
_symmetry.space_group_name_H-M   'P 1'
#
loop_
_entity.id
_entity.type
_entity.pdbx_description
1 polymer ?
#
loop_
_entity_poly.entity_id
_entity_poly.type
_entity_poly.pdbx_seq_one_letter_code
_entity_poly.pdbx_strand_id
1 'polypeptide(L)'
;INSRYSKLEVYYVRRPMIEELLSRSAIYLENANNFLRNFTYEKAYQNILIATSYLSRAYSSELMPTYEEATYSITFFSLLIILFSVFSSKFFMMSGFKKFLTVFIIALSLFCIFYFVHPSFYIIANSMIAIVGVGIALLLTFIILIFMMDIKSLLEKVSVDKLGFHLFKQEDLAIMIQTIIVSIENMKRRPLLTSLVFLTIIMYTAAQVSLTSTVPILTLTKTEITANSPYNGVLIKNVYGAPPEGTLGGILDIPIFDFLYGLVGNNYTLSPRVWLYPRPTYPEGVQLTFISLKEEGKTLTVQPVAVLGISDEEIKKFNMITGGWMEFLSDYQCILPYSISNQLNVTVGDKIYILGLDRVFTVSGIMDIGVEHIDFDGRSLYPLDPGFSADLQLAPPIFVDIEPFSLSLSNVIVIPWKTALKLGGFISSIALIPKIEVTAESLRNVASEIVYGTDLMVYFGYEGRSYGLWKVSTFQFLGWESSSILLIIISLSIANLMMGSYQMRRKEIDTCSVLGLSPKGASLMYLTESIIFALGGTIIGYLLGFALNRMFISIGVLPQSFIFNFASISIILSMAILIVAVMLSSLYPSIIISKHVTPSLERRWKVSSKPRGDVWELKMPLKADENEVLGVLMYLREYFEGLGSEQPKFRITNIFGINPREKSFSLQILLLPAELSIVQNTLIQGILEGRDYSFYLVIRRVSGEPKQWVVRCPQFIDHIRKQLLLWKTLDPKKKAEYVARSRLLTTESAY
;
A
#
# COMPACT_ATOMS: atom_id res chain seq x y z
N ILE A 1 -25.98 -20.05 -2.90
CA ILE A 1 -25.70 -18.64 -2.54
C ILE A 1 -26.74 -18.14 -1.52
N ASN A 2 -28.04 -18.26 -1.80
CA ASN A 2 -29.12 -17.82 -0.90
C ASN A 2 -28.96 -18.29 0.56
N SER A 3 -28.62 -19.57 0.80
CA SER A 3 -28.39 -20.07 2.17
C SER A 3 -27.22 -19.37 2.90
N ARG A 4 -26.19 -18.93 2.19
CA ARG A 4 -25.07 -18.17 2.78
C ARG A 4 -25.46 -16.70 2.97
N TYR A 5 -26.13 -16.10 2.00
CA TYR A 5 -26.58 -14.71 2.08
C TYR A 5 -27.66 -14.51 3.15
N SER A 6 -28.62 -15.44 3.29
CA SER A 6 -29.64 -15.36 4.34
C SER A 6 -29.06 -15.41 5.75
N LYS A 7 -27.95 -16.14 5.95
CA LYS A 7 -27.20 -16.08 7.22
C LYS A 7 -26.64 -14.69 7.49
N LEU A 8 -26.13 -13.98 6.48
CA LEU A 8 -25.65 -12.59 6.60
C LEU A 8 -26.82 -11.63 6.88
N GLU A 9 -27.94 -11.84 6.20
CA GLU A 9 -29.15 -11.02 6.31
C GLU A 9 -29.75 -11.05 7.72
N VAL A 10 -29.75 -12.21 8.39
CA VAL A 10 -30.16 -12.36 9.80
C VAL A 10 -29.36 -11.45 10.74
N TYR A 11 -28.11 -11.13 10.37
CA TYR A 11 -27.23 -10.23 11.10
C TYR A 11 -27.20 -8.81 10.54
N TYR A 12 -28.18 -8.43 9.71
CA TYR A 12 -28.31 -7.10 9.08
C TYR A 12 -27.15 -6.73 8.15
N VAL A 13 -26.33 -7.70 7.73
CA VAL A 13 -25.27 -7.51 6.73
C VAL A 13 -25.89 -7.73 5.36
N ARG A 14 -26.18 -6.64 4.64
CA ARG A 14 -26.84 -6.67 3.32
C ARG A 14 -26.01 -5.93 2.28
N ARG A 15 -26.04 -6.46 1.06
CA ARG A 15 -25.48 -5.79 -0.12
C ARG A 15 -26.55 -5.74 -1.21
N PRO A 16 -27.04 -4.54 -1.60
CA PRO A 16 -28.07 -4.41 -2.63
C PRO A 16 -27.72 -5.10 -3.94
N MET A 17 -26.43 -5.07 -4.30
CA MET A 17 -25.94 -5.69 -5.53
C MET A 17 -26.06 -7.23 -5.53
N ILE A 18 -25.93 -7.88 -4.37
CA ILE A 18 -26.17 -9.33 -4.26
C ILE A 18 -27.63 -9.62 -4.55
N GLU A 19 -28.53 -8.84 -3.96
CA GLU A 19 -29.98 -8.99 -4.13
C GLU A 19 -30.39 -8.76 -5.59
N GLU A 20 -29.83 -7.74 -6.25
CA GLU A 20 -30.05 -7.45 -7.66
C GLU A 20 -29.55 -8.58 -8.58
N LEU A 21 -28.31 -9.05 -8.39
CA LEU A 21 -27.74 -10.13 -9.20
C LEU A 21 -28.48 -11.46 -8.98
N LEU A 22 -28.91 -11.75 -7.76
CA LEU A 22 -29.73 -12.92 -7.45
C LEU A 22 -31.12 -12.82 -8.07
N SER A 23 -31.74 -11.64 -8.04
CA SER A 23 -33.03 -11.40 -8.69
C SER A 23 -32.94 -11.59 -10.20
N ARG A 24 -31.94 -10.99 -10.85
CA ARG A 24 -31.67 -11.16 -12.29
C ARG A 24 -31.43 -12.64 -12.62
N SER A 25 -30.58 -13.32 -11.87
CA SER A 25 -30.32 -14.75 -12.08
C SER A 25 -31.58 -15.61 -11.96
N ALA A 26 -32.44 -15.32 -10.98
CA ALA A 26 -33.69 -16.05 -10.79
C ALA A 26 -34.62 -15.95 -12.01
N ILE A 27 -34.73 -14.76 -12.62
CA ILE A 27 -35.51 -14.53 -13.84
C ILE A 27 -34.99 -15.43 -14.98
N TYR A 28 -33.68 -15.45 -15.24
CA TYR A 28 -33.11 -16.28 -16.30
C TYR A 28 -33.21 -17.78 -15.99
N LEU A 29 -33.08 -18.18 -14.72
CA LEU A 29 -33.27 -19.57 -14.31
C LEU A 29 -34.72 -20.04 -14.52
N GLU A 30 -35.70 -19.20 -14.23
CA GLU A 30 -37.11 -19.49 -14.48
C GLU A 30 -37.39 -19.62 -15.98
N ASN A 31 -36.87 -18.70 -16.80
CA ASN A 31 -36.94 -18.78 -18.25
C ASN A 31 -36.31 -20.06 -18.79
N ALA A 32 -35.13 -20.45 -18.27
CA ALA A 32 -34.49 -21.71 -18.63
C ALA A 32 -35.38 -22.92 -18.32
N ASN A 33 -36.00 -22.97 -17.13
CA ASN A 33 -36.91 -24.05 -16.75
C ASN A 33 -38.14 -24.11 -17.68
N ASN A 34 -38.68 -22.97 -18.08
CA ASN A 34 -39.79 -22.91 -19.04
C ASN A 34 -39.37 -23.43 -20.42
N PHE A 35 -38.18 -23.05 -20.91
CA PHE A 35 -37.65 -23.57 -22.17
C PHE A 35 -37.32 -25.07 -22.12
N LEU A 36 -36.86 -25.59 -20.98
CA LEU A 36 -36.65 -27.02 -20.77
C LEU A 36 -37.97 -27.80 -20.83
N ARG A 37 -39.02 -27.29 -20.18
CA ARG A 37 -40.37 -27.88 -20.24
C ARG A 37 -40.94 -27.90 -21.65
N ASN A 38 -40.59 -26.91 -22.47
CA ASN A 38 -41.00 -26.80 -23.87
C ASN A 38 -40.05 -27.51 -24.85
N PHE A 39 -39.08 -28.31 -24.38
CA PHE A 39 -38.09 -29.03 -25.19
C PHE A 39 -37.20 -28.14 -26.08
N THR A 40 -37.11 -26.83 -25.78
CA THR A 40 -36.24 -25.87 -26.47
C THR A 40 -34.87 -25.78 -25.77
N TYR A 41 -34.05 -26.82 -25.95
CA TYR A 41 -32.80 -26.99 -25.21
C TYR A 41 -31.75 -25.89 -25.44
N GLU A 42 -31.65 -25.35 -26.65
CA GLU A 42 -30.68 -24.30 -26.97
C GLU A 42 -30.94 -23.01 -26.17
N LYS A 43 -32.19 -22.53 -26.19
CA LYS A 43 -32.60 -21.36 -25.41
C LYS A 43 -32.49 -21.60 -23.91
N ALA A 44 -32.81 -22.82 -23.46
CA ALA A 44 -32.62 -23.21 -22.08
C ALA A 44 -31.14 -23.11 -21.66
N TYR A 45 -30.23 -23.65 -22.48
CA TYR A 45 -28.79 -23.62 -22.21
C TYR A 45 -28.25 -22.18 -22.14
N GLN A 46 -28.65 -21.32 -23.08
CA GLN A 46 -28.28 -19.89 -23.08
C GLN A 46 -28.75 -19.16 -21.81
N ASN A 47 -29.99 -19.41 -21.37
CA ASN A 47 -30.52 -18.82 -20.14
C ASN A 47 -29.80 -19.37 -18.88
N ILE A 48 -29.41 -20.65 -18.88
CA ILE A 48 -28.59 -21.23 -17.81
C ILE A 48 -27.22 -20.56 -17.75
N LEU A 49 -26.57 -20.30 -18.89
CA LEU A 49 -25.29 -19.59 -18.93
C LEU A 49 -25.41 -18.18 -18.34
N ILE A 50 -26.46 -17.43 -18.72
CA ILE A 50 -26.71 -16.08 -18.17
C ILE A 50 -27.00 -16.14 -16.67
N ALA A 51 -27.85 -17.06 -16.23
CA ALA A 51 -28.14 -17.23 -14.81
C ALA A 51 -26.87 -17.58 -14.01
N THR A 52 -26.01 -18.43 -14.58
CA THR A 52 -24.74 -18.86 -13.97
C THR A 52 -23.72 -17.72 -13.93
N SER A 53 -23.66 -16.87 -14.96
CA SER A 53 -22.76 -15.72 -14.94
C SER A 53 -23.13 -14.75 -13.82
N TYR A 54 -24.40 -14.38 -13.70
CA TYR A 54 -24.89 -13.54 -12.61
C TYR A 54 -24.67 -14.17 -11.22
N LEU A 55 -24.87 -15.48 -11.07
CA LEU A 55 -24.59 -16.18 -9.79
C LEU A 55 -23.10 -16.20 -9.46
N SER A 56 -22.26 -16.46 -10.45
CA SER A 56 -20.81 -16.44 -10.30
C SER A 56 -20.35 -15.06 -9.83
N ARG A 57 -20.90 -13.98 -10.39
CA ARG A 57 -20.64 -12.60 -9.96
C ARG A 57 -21.16 -12.33 -8.55
N ALA A 58 -22.41 -12.64 -8.26
CA ALA A 58 -22.98 -12.49 -6.91
C ALA A 58 -22.13 -13.20 -5.84
N TYR A 59 -21.53 -14.34 -6.19
CA TYR A 59 -20.65 -15.08 -5.29
C TYR A 59 -19.24 -14.49 -5.17
N SER A 60 -18.56 -14.29 -6.30
CA SER A 60 -17.14 -13.93 -6.35
C SER A 60 -16.88 -12.46 -6.09
N SER A 61 -17.67 -11.55 -6.67
CA SER A 61 -17.43 -10.10 -6.57
C SER A 61 -18.11 -9.46 -5.36
N GLU A 62 -19.10 -10.14 -4.76
CA GLU A 62 -19.91 -9.54 -3.68
C GLU A 62 -19.95 -10.38 -2.41
N LEU A 63 -20.43 -11.62 -2.49
CA LEU A 63 -20.60 -12.46 -1.30
C LEU A 63 -19.27 -12.73 -0.61
N MET A 64 -18.26 -13.20 -1.35
CA MET A 64 -16.95 -13.55 -0.78
C MET A 64 -16.21 -12.35 -0.18
N PRO A 65 -16.12 -11.20 -0.85
CA PRO A 65 -15.58 -9.98 -0.23
C PRO A 65 -16.28 -9.59 1.07
N THR A 66 -17.58 -9.86 1.23
CA THR A 66 -18.29 -9.62 2.50
C THR A 66 -17.76 -10.53 3.63
N TYR A 67 -17.42 -11.78 3.34
CA TYR A 67 -16.78 -12.68 4.31
C TYR A 67 -15.33 -12.25 4.63
N GLU A 68 -14.61 -11.72 3.65
CA GLU A 68 -13.26 -11.16 3.85
C GLU A 68 -13.30 -9.91 4.73
N GLU A 69 -14.21 -8.97 4.46
CA GLU A 69 -14.43 -7.78 5.28
C GLU A 69 -14.78 -8.15 6.73
N ALA A 70 -15.61 -9.17 6.92
CA ALA A 70 -15.91 -9.71 8.23
C ALA A 70 -14.67 -10.24 8.96
N THR A 71 -13.74 -10.85 8.23
CA THR A 71 -12.48 -11.40 8.76
C THR A 71 -11.52 -10.27 9.14
N TYR A 72 -11.41 -9.24 8.30
CA TYR A 72 -10.63 -8.04 8.62
C TYR A 72 -11.17 -7.33 9.86
N SER A 73 -12.49 -7.27 10.01
CA SER A 73 -13.12 -6.68 11.21
C SER A 73 -12.74 -7.43 12.49
N ILE A 74 -12.89 -8.76 12.55
CA ILE A 74 -12.47 -9.55 13.73
C ILE A 74 -10.99 -9.33 14.03
N THR A 75 -10.15 -9.36 13.00
CA THR A 75 -8.69 -9.19 13.14
C THR A 75 -8.38 -7.83 13.76
N PHE A 76 -8.98 -6.75 13.26
CA PHE A 76 -8.82 -5.40 13.80
C PHE A 76 -9.27 -5.27 15.25
N PHE A 77 -10.48 -5.73 15.59
CA PHE A 77 -10.97 -5.64 16.97
C PHE A 77 -10.20 -6.54 17.93
N SER A 78 -9.73 -7.71 17.48
CA SER A 78 -8.90 -8.58 18.31
C SER A 78 -7.57 -7.92 18.69
N LEU A 79 -6.95 -7.17 17.77
CA LEU A 79 -5.76 -6.36 18.05
C LEU A 79 -6.07 -5.31 19.11
N LEU A 80 -7.16 -4.55 18.96
CA LEU A 80 -7.56 -3.54 19.93
C LEU A 80 -7.84 -4.14 21.30
N ILE A 81 -8.60 -5.25 21.36
CA ILE A 81 -8.94 -5.95 22.62
C ILE A 81 -7.67 -6.42 23.32
N ILE A 82 -6.72 -7.04 22.60
CA ILE A 82 -5.48 -7.53 23.21
C ILE A 82 -4.64 -6.36 23.73
N LEU A 83 -4.44 -5.31 22.93
CA LEU A 83 -3.68 -4.12 23.34
C LEU A 83 -4.32 -3.44 24.55
N PHE A 84 -5.63 -3.20 24.51
CA PHE A 84 -6.37 -2.64 25.64
C PHE A 84 -6.28 -3.52 26.88
N SER A 85 -6.32 -4.85 26.75
CA SER A 85 -6.17 -5.78 27.87
C SER A 85 -4.79 -5.70 28.52
N VAL A 86 -3.73 -5.53 27.72
CA VAL A 86 -2.36 -5.37 28.21
C VAL A 86 -2.19 -4.06 28.99
N PHE A 87 -2.73 -2.95 28.48
CA PHE A 87 -2.66 -1.66 29.17
C PHE A 87 -3.56 -1.63 30.41
N SER A 88 -4.79 -2.14 30.32
CA SER A 88 -5.74 -2.11 31.41
C SER A 88 -5.39 -3.06 32.55
N SER A 89 -4.66 -4.16 32.32
CA SER A 89 -4.21 -5.04 33.42
C SER A 89 -3.33 -4.32 34.45
N LYS A 90 -2.65 -3.24 34.05
CA LYS A 90 -1.90 -2.37 34.96
C LYS A 90 -2.78 -1.66 35.98
N PHE A 91 -4.10 -1.57 35.75
CA PHE A 91 -5.04 -1.10 36.78
C PHE A 91 -5.08 -2.02 38.01
N PHE A 92 -4.63 -3.26 37.94
CA PHE A 92 -4.68 -4.17 39.09
C PHE A 92 -3.36 -4.28 39.86
N MET A 93 -2.27 -3.62 39.41
CA MET A 93 -0.95 -3.60 40.08
C MET A 93 -0.39 -5.00 40.42
N MET A 94 -0.79 -6.03 39.67
CA MET A 94 -0.31 -7.40 39.86
C MET A 94 1.05 -7.60 39.18
N SER A 95 1.92 -8.39 39.81
CA SER A 95 3.27 -8.72 39.31
C SER A 95 3.42 -10.22 39.00
N GLY A 96 4.42 -10.55 38.16
CA GLY A 96 4.70 -11.94 37.77
C GLY A 96 3.55 -12.62 37.02
N PHE A 97 3.32 -13.90 37.29
CA PHE A 97 2.29 -14.72 36.64
C PHE A 97 0.87 -14.15 36.84
N LYS A 98 0.60 -13.54 38.00
CA LYS A 98 -0.68 -12.90 38.31
C LYS A 98 -1.05 -11.82 37.28
N LYS A 99 -0.07 -11.05 36.79
CA LYS A 99 -0.28 -10.04 35.74
C LYS A 99 -0.76 -10.67 34.43
N PHE A 100 -0.12 -11.77 34.01
CA PHE A 100 -0.51 -12.49 32.80
C PHE A 100 -1.94 -13.01 32.91
N LEU A 101 -2.29 -13.59 34.06
CA LEU A 101 -3.65 -14.04 34.34
C LEU A 101 -4.68 -12.90 34.25
N THR A 102 -4.36 -11.71 34.79
CA THR A 102 -5.25 -10.54 34.67
C THR A 102 -5.45 -10.10 33.22
N VAL A 103 -4.38 -10.02 32.41
CA VAL A 103 -4.49 -9.70 30.98
C VAL A 103 -5.40 -10.72 30.29
N PHE A 104 -5.19 -12.00 30.56
CA PHE A 104 -5.98 -13.08 29.97
C PHE A 104 -7.46 -12.99 30.36
N ILE A 105 -7.77 -12.73 31.63
CA ILE A 105 -9.16 -12.60 32.11
C ILE A 105 -9.85 -11.39 31.47
N ILE A 106 -9.18 -10.23 31.38
CA ILE A 106 -9.74 -9.03 30.75
C ILE A 106 -9.99 -9.29 29.25
N ALA A 107 -9.01 -9.85 28.55
CA ALA A 107 -9.14 -10.18 27.14
C ALA A 107 -10.28 -11.17 26.91
N LEU A 108 -10.35 -12.26 27.69
CA LEU A 108 -11.40 -13.26 27.61
C LEU A 108 -12.79 -12.64 27.85
N SER A 109 -12.93 -11.80 28.86
CA SER A 109 -14.18 -11.09 29.16
C SER A 109 -14.62 -10.21 27.99
N LEU A 110 -13.70 -9.42 27.41
CA LEU A 110 -14.01 -8.56 26.26
C LEU A 110 -14.33 -9.38 25.01
N PHE A 111 -13.61 -10.47 24.74
CA PHE A 111 -13.94 -11.38 23.64
C PHE A 111 -15.30 -12.06 23.84
N CYS A 112 -15.67 -12.44 25.06
CA CYS A 112 -17.01 -12.98 25.35
C CYS A 112 -18.09 -11.95 25.05
N ILE A 113 -17.93 -10.70 25.49
CA ILE A 113 -18.89 -9.62 25.17
C ILE A 113 -18.95 -9.39 23.65
N PHE A 114 -17.78 -9.31 23.01
CA PHE A 114 -17.66 -9.08 21.58
C PHE A 114 -18.26 -10.25 20.77
N TYR A 115 -18.19 -11.49 21.26
CA TYR A 115 -18.84 -12.67 20.65
C TYR A 115 -20.36 -12.55 20.58
N PHE A 116 -21.02 -12.05 21.64
CA PHE A 116 -22.47 -11.90 21.65
C PHE A 116 -22.97 -10.73 20.79
N VAL A 117 -22.13 -9.74 20.56
CA VAL A 117 -22.50 -8.51 19.86
C VAL A 117 -22.09 -8.55 18.38
N HIS A 118 -20.88 -9.02 18.07
CA HIS A 118 -20.31 -8.93 16.73
C HIS A 118 -20.73 -10.11 15.83
N PRO A 119 -21.35 -9.87 14.67
CA PRO A 119 -21.89 -10.96 13.84
C PRO A 119 -20.82 -11.82 13.18
N SER A 120 -19.60 -11.30 12.95
CA SER A 120 -18.53 -12.06 12.28
C SER A 120 -18.17 -13.39 12.94
N PHE A 121 -18.40 -13.58 14.24
CA PHE A 121 -18.13 -14.86 14.89
C PHE A 121 -19.01 -15.99 14.38
N TYR A 122 -20.24 -15.65 13.95
CA TYR A 122 -21.22 -16.58 13.42
C TYR A 122 -21.14 -16.71 11.89
N ILE A 123 -20.66 -15.66 11.23
CA ILE A 123 -20.51 -15.62 9.78
C ILE A 123 -19.30 -16.47 9.34
N ILE A 124 -18.15 -16.30 10.01
CA ILE A 124 -16.89 -16.92 9.60
C ILE A 124 -16.80 -18.33 10.19
N ALA A 125 -16.48 -19.32 9.34
CA ALA A 125 -16.37 -20.71 9.75
C ALA A 125 -15.35 -20.94 10.89
N ASN A 126 -14.23 -20.21 10.87
CA ASN A 126 -13.13 -20.33 11.84
C ASN A 126 -12.73 -18.96 12.44
N SER A 127 -13.67 -18.24 13.05
CA SER A 127 -13.43 -16.92 13.67
C SER A 127 -12.34 -16.94 14.76
N MET A 128 -12.20 -18.04 15.49
CA MET A 128 -11.18 -18.21 16.54
C MET A 128 -9.75 -18.21 15.98
N ILE A 129 -9.54 -18.73 14.76
CA ILE A 129 -8.20 -18.77 14.14
C ILE A 129 -7.72 -17.35 13.84
N ALA A 130 -8.60 -16.43 13.44
CA ALA A 130 -8.23 -15.03 13.22
C ALA A 130 -7.70 -14.37 14.50
N ILE A 131 -8.35 -14.62 15.64
CA ILE A 131 -7.91 -14.10 16.96
C ILE A 131 -6.55 -14.68 17.36
N VAL A 132 -6.39 -16.00 17.21
CA VAL A 132 -5.10 -16.67 17.49
C VAL A 132 -4.00 -16.13 16.57
N GLY A 133 -4.31 -15.90 15.30
CA GLY A 133 -3.40 -15.31 14.32
C GLY A 133 -2.88 -13.94 14.76
N VAL A 134 -3.76 -13.06 15.27
CA VAL A 134 -3.34 -11.76 15.83
C VAL A 134 -2.49 -11.92 17.08
N GLY A 135 -2.84 -12.86 17.96
CA GLY A 135 -2.01 -13.18 19.13
C GLY A 135 -0.60 -13.64 18.76
N ILE A 136 -0.48 -14.53 17.76
CA ILE A 136 0.80 -14.99 17.22
C ILE A 136 1.56 -13.84 16.56
N ALA A 137 0.91 -12.99 15.78
CA ALA A 137 1.54 -11.84 15.14
C ALA A 137 2.09 -10.83 16.17
N LEU A 138 1.36 -10.57 17.25
CA LEU A 138 1.84 -9.74 18.36
C LEU A 138 3.02 -10.38 19.09
N LEU A 139 2.98 -11.71 19.30
CA LEU A 139 4.08 -12.45 19.91
C LEU A 139 5.33 -12.40 19.04
N LEU A 140 5.20 -12.60 17.73
CA LEU A 140 6.31 -12.46 16.78
C LEU A 140 6.88 -11.04 16.79
N THR A 141 6.02 -10.01 16.78
CA THR A 141 6.43 -8.61 16.88
C THR A 141 7.20 -8.36 18.18
N PHE A 142 6.74 -8.92 19.29
CA PHE A 142 7.41 -8.81 20.59
C PHE A 142 8.78 -9.51 20.60
N ILE A 143 8.89 -10.72 20.03
CA ILE A 143 10.17 -11.43 19.87
C ILE A 143 11.15 -10.60 19.03
N ILE A 144 10.70 -10.05 17.91
CA ILE A 144 11.52 -9.20 17.04
C ILE A 144 12.00 -7.96 17.81
N LEU A 145 11.14 -7.31 18.60
CA LEU A 145 11.52 -6.18 19.43
C LEU A 145 12.58 -6.53 20.48
N ILE A 146 12.44 -7.67 21.16
CA ILE A 146 13.45 -8.16 22.11
C ILE A 146 14.76 -8.42 21.38
N PHE A 147 14.72 -9.10 20.24
CA PHE A 147 15.91 -9.41 19.46
C PHE A 147 16.63 -8.15 18.97
N MET A 148 15.88 -7.13 18.52
CA MET A 148 16.43 -5.83 18.16
C MET A 148 17.08 -5.12 19.36
N MET A 149 16.49 -5.23 20.54
CA MET A 149 17.07 -4.70 21.79
C MET A 149 18.36 -5.45 22.16
N ASP A 150 18.38 -6.77 22.04
CA ASP A 150 19.53 -7.59 22.33
C ASP A 150 20.67 -7.30 21.36
N ILE A 151 20.40 -7.22 20.05
CA ILE A 151 21.37 -6.79 19.03
C ILE A 151 21.95 -5.43 19.39
N LYS A 152 21.11 -4.45 19.73
CA LYS A 152 21.58 -3.12 20.12
C LYS A 152 22.52 -3.21 21.33
N SER A 153 22.16 -4.00 22.34
CA SER A 153 23.00 -4.19 23.54
C SER A 153 24.33 -4.89 23.23
N LEU A 154 24.34 -5.83 22.27
CA LEU A 154 25.54 -6.52 21.83
C LEU A 154 26.45 -5.60 21.01
N LEU A 155 25.88 -4.83 20.08
CA LEU A 155 26.59 -3.79 19.35
C LEU A 155 27.21 -2.77 20.30
N GLU A 156 26.49 -2.37 21.35
CA GLU A 156 27.01 -1.49 22.39
C GLU A 156 28.18 -2.13 23.14
N LYS A 157 28.10 -3.39 23.56
CA LYS A 157 29.22 -4.10 24.21
C LYS A 157 30.45 -4.17 23.31
N VAL A 158 30.28 -4.57 22.05
CA VAL A 158 31.38 -4.62 21.08
C VAL A 158 31.96 -3.22 20.83
N SER A 159 31.11 -2.20 20.79
CA SER A 159 31.55 -0.80 20.66
C SER A 159 32.36 -0.36 21.87
N VAL A 160 31.94 -0.70 23.09
CA VAL A 160 32.70 -0.40 24.32
C VAL A 160 34.03 -1.15 24.35
N ASP A 161 34.05 -2.42 23.95
CA ASP A 161 35.27 -3.23 23.94
C ASP A 161 36.30 -2.74 22.92
N LYS A 162 35.86 -2.28 21.74
CA LYS A 162 36.75 -1.80 20.68
C LYS A 162 37.10 -0.32 20.78
N LEU A 163 36.21 0.49 21.33
CA LEU A 163 36.28 1.94 21.23
C LEU A 163 36.27 2.67 22.58
N GLY A 164 36.12 1.97 23.71
CA GLY A 164 36.13 2.55 25.05
C GLY A 164 34.77 3.09 25.54
N PHE A 165 34.72 3.52 26.80
CA PHE A 165 33.48 4.02 27.47
C PHE A 165 33.18 5.49 27.11
N HIS A 166 32.84 5.76 25.85
CA HIS A 166 32.65 7.13 25.34
C HIS A 166 31.23 7.45 24.86
N LEU A 167 30.29 6.50 24.95
CA LEU A 167 28.89 6.68 24.58
C LEU A 167 28.01 6.89 25.82
N PHE A 168 27.12 7.89 25.75
CA PHE A 168 26.19 8.23 26.84
C PHE A 168 25.08 7.17 26.92
N LYS A 169 25.03 6.40 28.01
CA LYS A 169 23.97 5.43 28.28
C LYS A 169 22.69 6.18 28.66
N GLN A 170 21.76 6.33 27.72
CA GLN A 170 20.41 6.77 28.06
C GLN A 170 19.52 5.53 28.15
N GLU A 171 19.13 5.12 29.36
CA GLU A 171 18.15 4.04 29.59
C GLU A 171 16.74 4.53 29.25
N ASP A 172 16.55 5.00 28.02
CA ASP A 172 15.29 5.57 27.51
C ASP A 172 14.12 4.59 27.68
N LEU A 173 14.38 3.29 27.61
CA LEU A 173 13.36 2.24 27.77
C LEU A 173 12.89 2.07 29.22
N ALA A 174 13.80 2.12 30.21
CA ALA A 174 13.41 2.01 31.61
C ALA A 174 12.56 3.23 32.02
N ILE A 175 12.98 4.42 31.57
CA ILE A 175 12.24 5.67 31.75
C ILE A 175 10.87 5.56 31.07
N MET A 176 10.79 5.04 29.85
CA MET A 176 9.54 4.84 29.10
C MET A 176 8.57 3.90 29.84
N ILE A 177 9.05 2.74 30.32
CA ILE A 177 8.22 1.76 31.04
C ILE A 177 7.70 2.34 32.37
N GLN A 178 8.55 3.02 33.13
CA GLN A 178 8.14 3.67 34.38
C GLN A 178 7.10 4.76 34.12
N THR A 179 7.31 5.57 33.08
CA THR A 179 6.38 6.63 32.67
C THR A 179 4.99 6.08 32.37
N ILE A 180 4.90 4.96 31.62
CA ILE A 180 3.63 4.27 31.32
C ILE A 180 2.91 3.82 32.60
N ILE A 181 3.64 3.28 33.58
CA ILE A 181 3.06 2.84 34.85
C ILE A 181 2.48 4.04 35.61
N VAL A 182 3.23 5.15 35.70
CA VAL A 182 2.78 6.35 36.40
C VAL A 182 1.56 6.99 35.71
N SER A 183 1.47 6.96 34.38
CA SER A 183 0.24 7.39 33.67
C SER A 183 -1.00 6.66 34.15
N ILE A 184 -0.92 5.34 34.31
CA ILE A 184 -2.06 4.51 34.70
C ILE A 184 -2.43 4.76 36.16
N GLU A 185 -1.45 5.01 37.03
CA GLU A 185 -1.71 5.45 38.41
C GLU A 185 -2.40 6.81 38.46
N ASN A 186 -2.03 7.74 37.60
CA ASN A 186 -2.67 9.05 37.54
C ASN A 186 -4.13 8.96 37.12
N MET A 187 -4.46 8.07 36.17
CA MET A 187 -5.85 7.79 35.79
C MET A 187 -6.68 7.29 36.98
N LYS A 188 -6.10 6.45 37.85
CA LYS A 188 -6.77 5.94 39.07
C LYS A 188 -6.98 7.02 40.13
N ARG A 189 -6.00 7.91 40.32
CA ARG A 189 -6.06 8.97 41.33
C ARG A 189 -7.19 9.97 41.05
N ARG A 190 -7.64 10.08 39.80
CA ARG A 190 -8.65 11.04 39.35
C ARG A 190 -9.80 10.35 38.60
N PRO A 191 -10.59 9.50 39.28
CA PRO A 191 -11.57 8.63 38.63
C PRO A 191 -12.68 9.40 37.90
N LEU A 192 -13.09 10.56 38.43
CA LEU A 192 -14.14 11.38 37.82
C LEU A 192 -13.69 11.95 36.46
N LEU A 193 -12.48 12.50 36.38
CA LEU A 193 -11.94 13.02 35.13
C LEU A 193 -11.72 11.91 34.10
N THR A 194 -11.11 10.80 34.54
CA THR A 194 -10.89 9.62 33.70
C THR A 194 -12.21 9.07 33.15
N SER A 195 -13.24 8.98 33.98
CA SER A 195 -14.58 8.52 33.58
C SER A 195 -15.24 9.45 32.57
N LEU A 196 -15.20 10.77 32.79
CA LEU A 196 -15.76 11.75 31.85
C LEU A 196 -15.07 11.69 30.49
N VAL A 197 -13.74 11.68 30.45
CA VAL A 197 -12.98 11.58 29.17
C VAL A 197 -13.33 10.28 28.45
N PHE A 198 -13.39 9.18 29.18
CA PHE A 198 -13.72 7.87 28.60
C PHE A 198 -15.16 7.82 28.08
N LEU A 199 -16.13 8.33 28.84
CA LEU A 199 -17.52 8.42 28.44
C LEU A 199 -17.69 9.31 27.20
N THR A 200 -16.99 10.44 27.13
CA THR A 200 -16.97 11.31 25.97
C THR A 200 -16.51 10.55 24.72
N ILE A 201 -15.40 9.81 24.81
CA ILE A 201 -14.90 9.01 23.68
C ILE A 201 -15.86 7.88 23.32
N ILE A 202 -16.48 7.21 24.30
CA ILE A 202 -17.48 6.15 24.08
C ILE A 202 -18.71 6.69 23.34
N MET A 203 -19.24 7.84 23.76
CA MET A 203 -20.42 8.43 23.12
C MET A 203 -20.12 8.86 21.69
N TYR A 204 -18.94 9.43 21.46
CA TYR A 204 -18.51 9.86 20.15
C TYR A 204 -18.22 8.71 19.20
N THR A 205 -17.57 7.65 19.68
CA THR A 205 -17.37 6.43 18.90
C THR A 205 -18.70 5.75 18.59
N ALA A 206 -19.65 5.71 19.53
CA ALA A 206 -21.00 5.19 19.30
C ALA A 206 -21.78 6.02 18.26
N ALA A 207 -21.68 7.35 18.33
CA ALA A 207 -22.29 8.25 17.34
C ALA A 207 -21.64 8.10 15.96
N GLN A 208 -20.31 8.04 15.89
CA GLN A 208 -19.56 7.84 14.65
C GLN A 208 -19.96 6.52 14.00
N VAL A 209 -19.94 5.41 14.75
CA VAL A 209 -20.35 4.09 14.25
C VAL A 209 -21.78 4.12 13.73
N SER A 210 -22.68 4.82 14.41
CA SER A 210 -24.08 4.95 13.98
C SER A 210 -24.29 5.77 12.71
N LEU A 211 -23.44 6.78 12.48
CA LEU A 211 -23.59 7.74 11.37
C LEU A 211 -22.74 7.38 10.14
N THR A 212 -21.67 6.61 10.31
CA THR A 212 -20.81 6.18 9.20
C THR A 212 -21.37 4.92 8.56
N SER A 213 -21.96 5.05 7.36
CA SER A 213 -22.24 3.91 6.50
C SER A 213 -21.53 4.09 5.17
N THR A 214 -20.74 3.10 4.78
CA THR A 214 -20.10 3.09 3.47
C THR A 214 -20.41 1.75 2.84
N VAL A 215 -21.00 1.81 1.65
CA VAL A 215 -21.37 0.62 0.89
C VAL A 215 -20.54 0.62 -0.38
N PRO A 216 -19.75 -0.43 -0.65
CA PRO A 216 -19.18 -0.61 -1.97
C PRO A 216 -20.33 -0.82 -2.96
N ILE A 217 -20.39 0.02 -3.98
CA ILE A 217 -21.36 -0.09 -5.06
C ILE A 217 -20.60 -0.37 -6.35
N LEU A 218 -21.09 -1.33 -7.13
CA LEU A 218 -20.62 -1.54 -8.49
C LEU A 218 -21.30 -0.51 -9.38
N THR A 219 -20.54 0.47 -9.83
CA THR A 219 -21.03 1.48 -10.78
C THR A 219 -20.41 1.22 -12.14
N LEU A 220 -21.20 1.43 -13.19
CA LEU A 220 -20.70 1.45 -14.55
C LEU A 220 -20.09 2.81 -14.84
N THR A 221 -18.80 2.84 -15.13
CA THR A 221 -18.15 4.05 -15.62
C THR A 221 -18.32 4.10 -17.13
N LYS A 222 -18.91 5.20 -17.63
CA LYS A 222 -18.97 5.51 -19.06
C LYS A 222 -17.88 6.53 -19.37
N THR A 223 -17.03 6.22 -20.33
CA THR A 223 -16.04 7.18 -20.86
C THR A 223 -16.22 7.34 -22.36
N GLU A 224 -16.03 8.54 -22.87
CA GLU A 224 -16.02 8.81 -24.30
C GLU A 224 -14.63 8.49 -24.85
N ILE A 225 -14.58 7.80 -25.99
CA ILE A 225 -13.36 7.43 -26.68
C ILE A 225 -13.17 8.42 -27.82
N THR A 226 -11.92 8.84 -28.03
CA THR A 226 -11.57 9.86 -29.01
C THR A 226 -11.82 9.41 -30.45
N ALA A 227 -11.87 8.11 -30.71
CA ALA A 227 -12.12 7.55 -32.02
C ALA A 227 -13.61 7.57 -32.40
N ASN A 228 -13.85 7.80 -33.69
CA ASN A 228 -15.19 7.75 -34.24
C ASN A 228 -15.71 6.32 -34.29
N SER A 229 -16.99 6.14 -33.99
CA SER A 229 -17.66 4.85 -34.12
C SER A 229 -17.79 4.45 -35.59
N PRO A 230 -17.32 3.26 -36.00
CA PRO A 230 -17.40 2.82 -37.40
C PRO A 230 -18.85 2.59 -37.85
N TYR A 231 -19.71 2.08 -36.96
CA TYR A 231 -21.13 1.90 -37.18
C TYR A 231 -21.88 1.85 -35.84
N ASN A 232 -23.20 1.92 -35.84
CA ASN A 232 -24.00 1.77 -34.61
C ASN A 232 -23.93 0.31 -34.14
N GLY A 233 -23.35 0.05 -32.96
CA GLY A 233 -23.15 -1.31 -32.47
C GLY A 233 -22.46 -1.38 -31.11
N VAL A 234 -22.20 -2.61 -30.66
CA VAL A 234 -21.47 -2.90 -29.41
C VAL A 234 -20.29 -3.81 -29.73
N LEU A 235 -19.13 -3.56 -29.14
CA LEU A 235 -17.94 -4.38 -29.23
C LEU A 235 -17.58 -4.90 -27.83
N ILE A 236 -17.38 -6.20 -27.73
CA ILE A 236 -16.88 -6.87 -26.53
C ILE A 236 -15.44 -7.29 -26.81
N LYS A 237 -14.50 -6.78 -26.02
CA LYS A 237 -13.07 -7.03 -26.20
C LYS A 237 -12.36 -6.97 -24.85
N ASN A 238 -11.50 -7.94 -24.56
CA ASN A 238 -10.73 -7.94 -23.32
C ASN A 238 -9.38 -7.24 -23.52
N VAL A 239 -9.28 -5.96 -23.16
CA VAL A 239 -8.07 -5.12 -23.37
C VAL A 239 -7.62 -5.10 -24.84
N TYR A 240 -6.72 -6.00 -25.27
CA TYR A 240 -6.30 -6.13 -26.67
C TYR A 240 -6.88 -7.38 -27.36
N GLY A 241 -7.44 -8.33 -26.62
CA GLY A 241 -8.02 -9.55 -27.17
C GLY A 241 -6.98 -10.53 -27.71
N ALA A 242 -5.80 -10.61 -27.09
CA ALA A 242 -4.72 -11.50 -27.51
C ALA A 242 -4.04 -12.21 -26.32
N PRO A 243 -3.44 -13.39 -26.55
CA PRO A 243 -2.61 -14.07 -25.55
C PRO A 243 -1.24 -13.38 -25.41
N PRO A 244 -0.66 -13.30 -24.19
CA PRO A 244 -1.13 -13.94 -22.96
C PRO A 244 -2.13 -13.09 -22.16
N GLU A 245 -2.99 -13.75 -21.37
CA GLU A 245 -4.06 -13.14 -20.55
C GLU A 245 -3.58 -11.99 -19.64
N GLY A 246 -2.41 -12.16 -19.01
CA GLY A 246 -1.92 -11.20 -18.01
C GLY A 246 -1.53 -9.83 -18.57
N THR A 247 -1.09 -9.74 -19.84
CA THR A 247 -0.59 -8.49 -20.44
C THR A 247 -1.42 -7.99 -21.61
N LEU A 248 -1.92 -8.90 -22.46
CA LEU A 248 -2.68 -8.56 -23.67
C LEU A 248 -4.20 -8.75 -23.51
N GLY A 249 -4.65 -9.12 -22.31
CA GLY A 249 -6.06 -9.28 -21.95
C GLY A 249 -6.65 -10.65 -22.29
N GLY A 250 -5.97 -11.48 -23.08
CA GLY A 250 -6.41 -12.84 -23.35
C GLY A 250 -7.53 -12.94 -24.38
N ILE A 251 -8.07 -14.16 -24.51
CA ILE A 251 -8.99 -14.53 -25.58
C ILE A 251 -10.42 -14.68 -25.07
N LEU A 252 -11.38 -14.54 -25.96
CA LEU A 252 -12.78 -14.87 -25.72
C LEU A 252 -13.02 -16.33 -26.13
N ASP A 253 -13.79 -17.06 -25.32
CA ASP A 253 -14.10 -18.48 -25.56
C ASP A 253 -15.55 -18.66 -26.04
N ILE A 254 -15.86 -19.80 -26.66
CA ILE A 254 -17.16 -20.12 -27.26
C ILE A 254 -18.34 -19.89 -26.30
N PRO A 255 -18.28 -20.19 -24.98
CA PRO A 255 -19.40 -19.93 -24.07
C PRO A 255 -19.82 -18.46 -23.99
N ILE A 256 -18.93 -17.51 -24.26
CA ILE A 256 -19.29 -16.08 -24.29
C ILE A 256 -20.17 -15.76 -25.49
N PHE A 257 -19.99 -16.45 -26.61
CA PHE A 257 -20.83 -16.30 -27.79
C PHE A 257 -22.27 -16.72 -27.48
N ASP A 258 -22.45 -17.88 -26.85
CA ASP A 258 -23.77 -18.38 -26.45
C ASP A 258 -24.44 -17.49 -25.40
N PHE A 259 -23.65 -16.98 -24.45
CA PHE A 259 -24.11 -15.99 -23.46
C PHE A 259 -24.62 -14.71 -24.14
N LEU A 260 -23.83 -14.13 -25.05
CA LEU A 260 -24.21 -12.91 -25.77
C LEU A 260 -25.45 -13.15 -26.63
N TYR A 261 -25.51 -14.27 -27.36
CA TYR A 261 -26.67 -14.61 -28.18
C TYR A 261 -27.92 -14.78 -27.33
N GLY A 262 -27.81 -15.41 -26.16
CA GLY A 262 -28.90 -15.54 -25.20
C GLY A 262 -29.44 -14.19 -24.69
N LEU A 263 -28.57 -13.20 -24.51
CA LEU A 263 -28.95 -11.87 -24.02
C LEU A 263 -29.65 -11.03 -25.09
N VAL A 264 -29.09 -10.99 -26.30
CA VAL A 264 -29.56 -10.07 -27.36
C VAL A 264 -30.54 -10.72 -28.33
N GLY A 265 -30.57 -12.06 -28.36
CA GLY A 265 -31.41 -12.85 -29.25
C GLY A 265 -31.21 -12.51 -30.72
N ASN A 266 -32.30 -12.60 -31.49
CA ASN A 266 -32.26 -12.38 -32.94
C ASN A 266 -32.17 -10.91 -33.36
N ASN A 267 -32.21 -9.96 -32.43
CA ASN A 267 -32.22 -8.53 -32.72
C ASN A 267 -30.85 -8.01 -33.20
N TYR A 268 -29.78 -8.75 -32.85
CA TYR A 268 -28.41 -8.43 -33.23
C TYR A 268 -27.81 -9.59 -34.01
N THR A 269 -26.91 -9.27 -34.93
CA THR A 269 -25.98 -10.25 -35.49
C THR A 269 -24.71 -10.23 -34.67
N LEU A 270 -24.30 -11.40 -34.17
CA LEU A 270 -23.01 -11.57 -33.53
C LEU A 270 -21.95 -11.80 -34.62
N SER A 271 -20.94 -10.95 -34.64
CA SER A 271 -19.76 -11.06 -35.51
C SER A 271 -18.51 -11.30 -34.66
N PRO A 272 -18.11 -12.57 -34.44
CA PRO A 272 -16.85 -12.89 -33.79
C PRO A 272 -15.69 -12.54 -34.72
N ARG A 273 -14.66 -11.91 -34.15
CA ARG A 273 -13.40 -11.66 -34.82
C ARG A 273 -12.38 -12.67 -34.33
N VAL A 274 -11.94 -13.53 -35.23
CA VAL A 274 -11.04 -14.64 -34.92
C VAL A 274 -9.66 -14.31 -35.44
N TRP A 275 -8.66 -14.34 -34.57
CA TRP A 275 -7.27 -14.21 -35.00
C TRP A 275 -6.64 -15.58 -35.09
N LEU A 276 -6.07 -15.89 -36.24
CA LEU A 276 -5.36 -17.12 -36.51
C LEU A 276 -3.93 -16.77 -36.92
N TYR A 277 -3.00 -17.16 -36.05
CA TYR A 277 -1.57 -17.14 -36.36
C TYR A 277 -1.19 -18.56 -36.80
N PRO A 278 -0.61 -18.74 -38.00
CA PRO A 278 -0.09 -20.04 -38.41
C PRO A 278 1.04 -20.48 -37.48
N ARG A 279 1.33 -21.78 -37.49
CA ARG A 279 2.36 -22.36 -36.63
C ARG A 279 3.73 -21.69 -36.94
N PRO A 280 4.38 -21.08 -35.94
CA PRO A 280 5.65 -20.40 -36.18
C PRO A 280 6.78 -21.41 -36.44
N THR A 281 7.73 -21.02 -37.29
CA THR A 281 8.95 -21.78 -37.61
C THR A 281 10.17 -20.99 -37.15
N TYR A 282 11.03 -21.57 -36.31
CA TYR A 282 12.27 -20.90 -35.90
C TYR A 282 13.31 -20.94 -37.04
N PRO A 283 14.01 -19.84 -37.37
CA PRO A 283 14.02 -18.52 -36.72
C PRO A 283 13.06 -17.48 -37.34
N GLU A 284 12.25 -17.86 -38.33
CA GLU A 284 11.44 -16.97 -39.16
C GLU A 284 10.13 -16.53 -38.48
N GLY A 285 9.67 -17.21 -37.43
CA GLY A 285 8.42 -16.91 -36.75
C GLY A 285 7.19 -17.25 -37.61
N VAL A 286 6.19 -16.38 -37.61
CA VAL A 286 4.87 -16.64 -38.20
C VAL A 286 4.86 -16.28 -39.69
N GLN A 287 4.80 -17.28 -40.57
CA GLN A 287 4.78 -17.09 -42.03
C GLN A 287 3.76 -17.97 -42.76
N LEU A 288 3.34 -17.54 -43.95
CA LEU A 288 2.52 -18.31 -44.89
C LEU A 288 3.11 -18.23 -46.28
N THR A 289 3.04 -19.34 -47.00
CA THR A 289 3.42 -19.37 -48.42
C THR A 289 2.19 -19.59 -49.27
N PHE A 290 1.97 -18.68 -50.22
CA PHE A 290 0.87 -18.70 -51.16
C PHE A 290 1.36 -19.24 -52.49
N ILE A 291 0.62 -20.17 -53.07
CA ILE A 291 0.91 -20.79 -54.36
C ILE A 291 -0.26 -20.50 -55.30
N SER A 292 0.01 -19.83 -56.41
CA SER A 292 -0.99 -19.59 -57.45
C SER A 292 -1.31 -20.90 -58.19
N LEU A 293 -2.59 -21.24 -58.32
CA LEU A 293 -3.03 -22.37 -59.16
C LEU A 293 -3.39 -21.94 -60.59
N LYS A 294 -3.32 -20.64 -60.88
CA LYS A 294 -3.57 -20.05 -62.20
C LYS A 294 -2.32 -20.07 -63.07
N GLU A 295 -1.18 -19.77 -62.47
CA GLU A 295 0.13 -19.77 -63.13
C GLU A 295 1.07 -20.71 -62.36
N GLU A 296 1.49 -21.80 -63.01
CA GLU A 296 2.42 -22.76 -62.43
C GLU A 296 3.76 -22.08 -62.07
N GLY A 297 4.23 -22.32 -60.84
CA GLY A 297 5.53 -21.84 -60.35
C GLY A 297 5.52 -20.49 -59.63
N LYS A 298 4.41 -19.74 -59.63
CA LYS A 298 4.30 -18.50 -58.84
C LYS A 298 4.01 -18.80 -57.37
N THR A 299 4.99 -18.53 -56.52
CA THR A 299 4.90 -18.67 -55.06
C THR A 299 5.33 -17.38 -54.38
N LEU A 300 4.68 -17.06 -53.27
CA LEU A 300 4.99 -15.88 -52.45
C LEU A 300 4.96 -16.27 -50.98
N THR A 301 6.02 -15.98 -50.24
CA THR A 301 6.05 -16.15 -48.78
C THR A 301 5.93 -14.78 -48.10
N VAL A 302 5.03 -14.66 -47.13
CA VAL A 302 4.78 -13.42 -46.38
C VAL A 302 5.07 -13.66 -44.91
N GLN A 303 5.82 -12.72 -44.32
CA GLN A 303 6.28 -12.76 -42.93
C GLN A 303 6.48 -11.32 -42.40
N PRO A 304 6.03 -10.99 -41.16
CA PRO A 304 5.05 -11.75 -40.38
C PRO A 304 3.67 -11.74 -41.09
N VAL A 305 2.83 -12.75 -40.90
CA VAL A 305 1.48 -12.79 -41.47
C VAL A 305 0.46 -13.29 -40.46
N ALA A 306 -0.76 -12.77 -40.51
CA ALA A 306 -1.88 -13.27 -39.71
C ALA A 306 -3.15 -13.40 -40.54
N VAL A 307 -4.05 -14.25 -40.06
CA VAL A 307 -5.36 -14.47 -40.66
C VAL A 307 -6.42 -13.87 -39.76
N LEU A 308 -7.23 -12.97 -40.30
CA LEU A 308 -8.40 -12.37 -39.66
C LEU A 308 -9.67 -13.09 -40.13
N GLY A 309 -10.32 -13.79 -39.21
CA GLY A 309 -11.65 -14.32 -39.37
C GLY A 309 -12.70 -13.28 -39.03
N ILE A 310 -13.59 -12.94 -39.97
CA ILE A 310 -14.65 -11.94 -39.77
C ILE A 310 -15.95 -12.36 -40.49
N SER A 311 -17.08 -11.72 -40.20
CA SER A 311 -18.35 -11.97 -40.90
C SER A 311 -18.57 -11.02 -42.09
N ASP A 312 -19.37 -11.45 -43.07
CA ASP A 312 -19.74 -10.62 -44.23
C ASP A 312 -20.47 -9.33 -43.84
N GLU A 313 -21.30 -9.38 -42.80
CA GLU A 313 -22.03 -8.21 -42.31
C GLU A 313 -21.09 -7.13 -41.78
N GLU A 314 -20.04 -7.53 -41.05
CA GLU A 314 -19.07 -6.59 -40.50
C GLU A 314 -18.13 -6.03 -41.58
N ILE A 315 -17.72 -6.86 -42.56
CA ILE A 315 -16.98 -6.42 -43.74
C ILE A 315 -17.72 -5.28 -44.46
N LYS A 316 -19.04 -5.43 -44.65
CA LYS A 316 -19.89 -4.38 -45.26
C LYS A 316 -19.89 -3.10 -44.45
N LYS A 317 -19.94 -3.18 -43.12
CA LYS A 317 -19.99 -1.99 -42.26
C LYS A 317 -18.70 -1.19 -42.29
N PHE A 318 -17.56 -1.87 -42.38
CA PHE A 318 -16.25 -1.23 -42.48
C PHE A 318 -15.87 -0.82 -43.91
N ASN A 319 -16.62 -1.22 -44.95
CA ASN A 319 -16.27 -1.01 -46.36
C ASN A 319 -14.83 -1.49 -46.69
N MET A 320 -14.44 -2.67 -46.18
CA MET A 320 -13.05 -3.14 -46.23
C MET A 320 -12.54 -3.51 -47.63
N ILE A 321 -13.42 -3.65 -48.62
CA ILE A 321 -13.09 -4.23 -49.94
C ILE A 321 -13.35 -3.21 -51.04
N THR A 322 -12.34 -3.00 -51.89
CA THR A 322 -12.37 -2.04 -53.01
C THR A 322 -12.41 -2.74 -54.38
N GLY A 323 -11.89 -3.96 -54.49
CA GLY A 323 -11.61 -4.65 -55.77
C GLY A 323 -12.60 -5.73 -56.22
N GLY A 324 -13.92 -5.50 -56.05
CA GLY A 324 -14.95 -6.51 -56.32
C GLY A 324 -15.05 -7.54 -55.20
N TRP A 325 -16.27 -7.79 -54.72
CA TRP A 325 -16.51 -8.67 -53.58
C TRP A 325 -17.63 -9.65 -53.86
N MET A 326 -17.36 -10.92 -53.60
CA MET A 326 -18.37 -11.96 -53.45
C MET A 326 -18.47 -12.33 -51.98
N GLU A 327 -19.70 -12.31 -51.44
CA GLU A 327 -19.98 -12.79 -50.09
C GLU A 327 -19.44 -14.21 -49.89
N PHE A 328 -19.10 -14.54 -48.64
CA PHE A 328 -18.60 -15.86 -48.32
C PHE A 328 -19.69 -16.93 -48.42
N LEU A 329 -19.81 -17.54 -49.59
CA LEU A 329 -20.72 -18.66 -49.89
C LEU A 329 -20.18 -20.03 -49.43
N SER A 330 -18.87 -20.14 -49.20
CA SER A 330 -18.21 -21.41 -48.83
C SER A 330 -17.13 -21.21 -47.77
N ASP A 331 -16.84 -22.27 -47.01
CA ASP A 331 -15.87 -22.23 -45.91
C ASP A 331 -14.45 -21.81 -46.37
N TYR A 332 -14.02 -22.19 -47.57
CA TYR A 332 -12.66 -21.94 -48.07
C TYR A 332 -12.60 -20.82 -49.11
N GLN A 333 -13.07 -19.65 -48.71
CA GLN A 333 -12.88 -18.39 -49.45
C GLN A 333 -11.98 -17.44 -48.65
N CYS A 334 -11.26 -16.59 -49.36
CA CYS A 334 -10.35 -15.63 -48.74
C CYS A 334 -10.36 -14.30 -49.49
N ILE A 335 -10.10 -13.23 -48.76
CA ILE A 335 -9.83 -11.89 -49.29
C ILE A 335 -8.35 -11.63 -49.08
N LEU A 336 -7.68 -11.22 -50.15
CA LEU A 336 -6.24 -10.99 -50.17
C LEU A 336 -5.93 -9.50 -50.23
N PRO A 337 -4.83 -9.04 -49.61
CA PRO A 337 -4.27 -7.72 -49.87
C PRO A 337 -3.87 -7.57 -51.33
N TYR A 338 -4.02 -6.35 -51.86
CA TYR A 338 -3.61 -6.01 -53.23
C TYR A 338 -2.14 -6.36 -53.51
N SER A 339 -1.26 -6.20 -52.51
CA SER A 339 0.16 -6.59 -52.60
C SER A 339 0.33 -8.08 -52.94
N ILE A 340 -0.39 -8.95 -52.25
CA ILE A 340 -0.35 -10.41 -52.42
C ILE A 340 -1.00 -10.79 -53.74
N SER A 341 -2.17 -10.22 -54.06
CA SER A 341 -2.88 -10.56 -55.30
C SER A 341 -2.10 -10.15 -56.56
N ASN A 342 -1.47 -8.97 -56.53
CA ASN A 342 -0.69 -8.45 -57.66
C ASN A 342 0.59 -9.27 -57.90
N GLN A 343 1.31 -9.64 -56.83
CA GLN A 343 2.51 -10.47 -56.95
C GLN A 343 2.20 -11.89 -57.45
N LEU A 344 1.07 -12.47 -57.03
CA LEU A 344 0.63 -13.79 -57.48
C LEU A 344 -0.12 -13.76 -58.83
N ASN A 345 -0.43 -12.57 -59.37
CA ASN A 345 -1.25 -12.35 -60.56
C ASN A 345 -2.64 -13.03 -60.51
N VAL A 346 -3.28 -12.99 -59.33
CA VAL A 346 -4.59 -13.58 -59.08
C VAL A 346 -5.68 -12.52 -58.97
N THR A 347 -6.86 -12.85 -59.48
CA THR A 347 -8.06 -12.00 -59.49
C THR A 347 -9.20 -12.70 -58.73
N VAL A 348 -10.28 -11.95 -58.45
CA VAL A 348 -11.46 -12.50 -57.77
C VAL A 348 -12.04 -13.67 -58.60
N GLY A 349 -12.23 -14.82 -57.96
CA GLY A 349 -12.65 -16.09 -58.56
C GLY A 349 -11.53 -17.12 -58.75
N ASP A 350 -10.26 -16.69 -58.75
CA ASP A 350 -9.12 -17.60 -58.88
C ASP A 350 -8.88 -18.41 -57.59
N LYS A 351 -8.18 -19.55 -57.71
CA LYS A 351 -7.84 -20.42 -56.58
C LYS A 351 -6.37 -20.31 -56.22
N ILE A 352 -6.09 -20.30 -54.92
CA ILE A 352 -4.75 -20.28 -54.35
C ILE A 352 -4.60 -21.38 -53.32
N TYR A 353 -3.42 -21.98 -53.23
CA TYR A 353 -3.09 -22.90 -52.15
C TYR A 353 -2.26 -22.15 -51.10
N ILE A 354 -2.71 -22.20 -49.84
CA ILE A 354 -2.02 -21.54 -48.72
C ILE A 354 -1.29 -22.62 -47.91
N LEU A 355 0.02 -22.74 -48.14
CA LEU A 355 0.92 -23.60 -47.39
C LEU A 355 1.09 -23.03 -45.97
N GLY A 356 0.82 -23.85 -44.96
CA GLY A 356 0.70 -23.44 -43.55
C GLY A 356 -0.74 -23.46 -43.03
N LEU A 357 -1.74 -23.34 -43.92
CA LEU A 357 -3.14 -23.71 -43.65
C LEU A 357 -3.52 -25.04 -44.32
N ASP A 358 -2.68 -25.53 -45.24
CA ASP A 358 -2.80 -26.78 -45.99
C ASP A 358 -4.15 -26.96 -46.70
N ARG A 359 -4.67 -25.88 -47.26
CA ARG A 359 -5.98 -25.82 -47.93
C ARG A 359 -5.93 -24.91 -49.17
N VAL A 360 -6.81 -25.22 -50.14
CA VAL A 360 -7.05 -24.39 -51.31
C VAL A 360 -8.18 -23.41 -50.99
N PHE A 361 -7.91 -22.12 -51.16
CA PHE A 361 -8.90 -21.05 -51.00
C PHE A 361 -9.25 -20.42 -52.35
N THR A 362 -10.51 -20.01 -52.48
CA THR A 362 -10.96 -19.20 -53.62
C THR A 362 -10.90 -17.72 -53.25
N VAL A 363 -10.31 -16.89 -54.11
CA VAL A 363 -10.20 -15.45 -53.87
C VAL A 363 -11.57 -14.80 -54.06
N SER A 364 -12.19 -14.31 -52.99
CA SER A 364 -13.53 -13.70 -53.01
C SER A 364 -13.51 -12.17 -53.03
N GLY A 365 -12.36 -11.56 -52.71
CA GLY A 365 -12.18 -10.11 -52.77
C GLY A 365 -10.72 -9.69 -52.65
N ILE A 366 -10.45 -8.41 -52.96
CA ILE A 366 -9.13 -7.80 -52.84
C ILE A 366 -9.23 -6.49 -52.04
N MET A 367 -8.39 -6.34 -51.01
CA MET A 367 -8.34 -5.17 -50.13
C MET A 367 -7.16 -4.24 -50.47
N ASP A 368 -7.41 -2.92 -50.43
CA ASP A 368 -6.40 -1.89 -50.74
C ASP A 368 -5.63 -1.42 -49.49
N ILE A 369 -4.40 -0.96 -49.69
CA ILE A 369 -3.37 -0.78 -48.65
C ILE A 369 -3.53 0.56 -47.90
N GLY A 370 -4.42 1.45 -48.35
CA GLY A 370 -4.50 2.84 -47.88
C GLY A 370 -5.54 3.17 -46.79
N VAL A 371 -6.42 2.25 -46.40
CA VAL A 371 -7.51 2.54 -45.45
C VAL A 371 -7.28 1.78 -44.15
N GLU A 372 -6.94 2.51 -43.08
CA GLU A 372 -6.86 1.95 -41.75
C GLU A 372 -8.25 1.93 -41.10
N HIS A 373 -8.66 0.77 -40.60
CA HIS A 373 -9.98 0.58 -40.00
C HIS A 373 -9.85 0.66 -38.49
N ILE A 374 -10.20 1.82 -37.95
CA ILE A 374 -10.24 2.09 -36.49
C ILE A 374 -11.59 1.63 -35.93
N ASP A 375 -11.54 0.94 -34.81
CA ASP A 375 -12.67 0.31 -34.16
C ASP A 375 -13.19 1.14 -32.95
N PHE A 376 -14.25 0.66 -32.29
CA PHE A 376 -14.89 1.35 -31.16
C PHE A 376 -13.94 1.69 -30.00
N ASP A 377 -12.89 0.89 -29.79
CA ASP A 377 -11.88 1.10 -28.75
C ASP A 377 -10.79 2.12 -29.15
N GLY A 378 -10.86 2.64 -30.36
CA GLY A 378 -9.86 3.54 -30.94
C GLY A 378 -8.60 2.87 -31.44
N ARG A 379 -8.60 1.53 -31.55
CA ARG A 379 -7.48 0.75 -32.08
C ARG A 379 -7.83 0.18 -33.46
N SER A 380 -6.80 -0.31 -34.13
CA SER A 380 -6.93 -1.02 -35.40
C SER A 380 -7.73 -2.32 -35.23
N LEU A 381 -8.56 -2.61 -36.22
CA LEU A 381 -9.31 -3.87 -36.38
C LEU A 381 -8.40 -5.10 -36.55
N TYR A 382 -7.18 -4.90 -37.03
CA TYR A 382 -6.30 -5.97 -37.49
C TYR A 382 -5.57 -6.72 -36.36
N PRO A 383 -5.17 -7.99 -36.59
CA PRO A 383 -4.39 -8.76 -35.62
C PRO A 383 -3.11 -8.05 -35.18
N LEU A 384 -2.74 -8.21 -33.91
CA LEU A 384 -1.48 -7.70 -33.37
C LEU A 384 -0.26 -8.30 -34.08
N ASP A 385 0.85 -7.55 -34.05
CA ASP A 385 2.13 -8.11 -34.49
C ASP A 385 2.53 -9.30 -33.58
N PRO A 386 2.85 -10.48 -34.16
CA PRO A 386 3.24 -11.65 -33.38
C PRO A 386 4.51 -11.42 -32.54
N GLY A 387 5.32 -10.39 -32.82
CA GLY A 387 6.50 -10.01 -32.03
C GLY A 387 6.21 -9.56 -30.60
N PHE A 388 4.94 -9.30 -30.25
CA PHE A 388 4.51 -9.02 -28.87
C PHE A 388 4.27 -10.30 -28.04
N SER A 389 4.29 -11.48 -28.66
CA SER A 389 4.06 -12.76 -27.98
C SER A 389 5.27 -13.67 -28.11
N ALA A 390 5.83 -14.06 -26.95
CA ALA A 390 6.97 -14.97 -26.89
C ALA A 390 6.66 -16.33 -27.54
N ASP A 391 5.42 -16.81 -27.40
CA ASP A 391 4.98 -18.10 -27.93
C ASP A 391 4.83 -18.07 -29.45
N LEU A 392 4.35 -16.96 -30.01
CA LEU A 392 4.22 -16.78 -31.46
C LEU A 392 5.57 -16.54 -32.13
N GLN A 393 6.51 -15.93 -31.42
CA GLN A 393 7.84 -15.64 -31.96
C GLN A 393 8.85 -16.76 -31.73
N LEU A 394 8.58 -17.69 -30.81
CA LEU A 394 9.53 -18.71 -30.34
C LEU A 394 10.85 -18.10 -29.81
N ALA A 395 10.78 -16.86 -29.32
CA ALA A 395 11.90 -16.07 -28.80
C ALA A 395 11.37 -15.08 -27.75
N PRO A 396 12.24 -14.48 -26.91
CA PRO A 396 11.82 -13.38 -26.04
C PRO A 396 11.14 -12.27 -26.86
N PRO A 397 10.04 -11.69 -26.37
CA PRO A 397 9.29 -10.69 -27.12
C PRO A 397 10.22 -9.51 -27.44
N ILE A 398 10.24 -9.10 -28.71
CA ILE A 398 11.11 -7.99 -29.17
C ILE A 398 10.65 -6.66 -28.56
N PHE A 399 9.34 -6.52 -28.37
CA PHE A 399 8.72 -5.30 -27.87
C PHE A 399 8.30 -5.48 -26.41
N VAL A 400 8.95 -4.76 -25.52
CA VAL A 400 8.64 -4.70 -24.09
C VAL A 400 8.35 -3.24 -23.73
N ASP A 401 7.31 -2.99 -22.94
CA ASP A 401 6.87 -1.65 -22.48
C ASP A 401 6.40 -0.67 -23.58
N ILE A 402 6.03 -1.16 -24.76
CA ILE A 402 5.42 -0.38 -25.84
C ILE A 402 3.96 -0.81 -26.01
N GLU A 403 3.06 0.12 -26.33
CA GLU A 403 1.67 -0.25 -26.65
C GLU A 403 1.64 -1.17 -27.89
N PRO A 404 0.97 -2.33 -27.82
CA PRO A 404 0.88 -3.26 -28.94
C PRO A 404 0.26 -2.62 -30.18
N PHE A 405 0.94 -2.76 -31.31
CA PHE A 405 0.44 -2.32 -32.61
C PHE A 405 -0.01 -3.50 -33.48
N SER A 406 -0.93 -3.24 -34.41
CA SER A 406 -1.44 -4.23 -35.35
C SER A 406 -0.50 -4.43 -36.54
N LEU A 407 -0.61 -5.60 -37.17
CA LEU A 407 0.01 -5.85 -38.48
C LEU A 407 -0.53 -4.89 -39.53
N SER A 408 0.33 -4.57 -40.50
CA SER A 408 -0.08 -3.83 -41.70
C SER A 408 -1.03 -4.67 -42.54
N LEU A 409 -1.96 -3.99 -43.22
CA LEU A 409 -2.98 -4.58 -44.08
C LEU A 409 -2.38 -5.46 -45.19
N SER A 410 -1.16 -5.16 -45.65
CA SER A 410 -0.40 -5.99 -46.60
C SER A 410 -0.08 -7.41 -46.10
N ASN A 411 -0.16 -7.63 -44.79
CA ASN A 411 0.25 -8.84 -44.08
C ASN A 411 -0.94 -9.54 -43.40
N VAL A 412 -2.17 -9.14 -43.70
CA VAL A 412 -3.39 -9.72 -43.13
C VAL A 412 -4.23 -10.38 -44.22
N ILE A 413 -4.59 -11.64 -44.03
CA ILE A 413 -5.51 -12.36 -44.91
C ILE A 413 -6.86 -12.42 -44.23
N VAL A 414 -7.96 -12.17 -44.94
CA VAL A 414 -9.31 -12.26 -44.36
C VAL A 414 -10.02 -13.51 -44.84
N ILE A 415 -10.61 -14.28 -43.93
CA ILE A 415 -11.40 -15.48 -44.22
C ILE A 415 -12.70 -15.49 -43.39
N PRO A 416 -13.67 -16.38 -43.65
CA PRO A 416 -14.85 -16.52 -42.79
C PRO A 416 -14.43 -16.87 -41.36
N TRP A 417 -15.00 -16.17 -40.36
CA TRP A 417 -14.64 -16.39 -38.95
C TRP A 417 -14.81 -17.84 -38.48
N LYS A 418 -15.84 -18.55 -38.98
CA LYS A 418 -16.06 -19.97 -38.67
C LYS A 418 -14.91 -20.84 -39.18
N THR A 419 -14.37 -20.53 -40.36
CA THR A 419 -13.22 -21.24 -40.93
C THR A 419 -11.96 -20.95 -40.14
N ALA A 420 -11.72 -19.67 -39.78
CA ALA A 420 -10.59 -19.30 -38.94
C ALA A 420 -10.61 -20.05 -37.59
N LEU A 421 -11.79 -20.16 -36.97
CA LEU A 421 -11.96 -20.88 -35.70
C LEU A 421 -11.71 -22.39 -35.89
N LYS A 422 -12.25 -23.01 -36.95
CA LYS A 422 -12.00 -24.43 -37.29
C LYS A 422 -10.52 -24.73 -37.53
N LEU A 423 -9.77 -23.76 -38.06
CA LEU A 423 -8.33 -23.89 -38.35
C LEU A 423 -7.44 -23.61 -37.12
N GLY A 424 -8.02 -23.40 -35.93
CA GLY A 424 -7.28 -23.22 -34.68
C GLY A 424 -7.06 -21.77 -34.26
N GLY A 425 -7.76 -20.81 -34.88
CA GLY A 425 -7.77 -19.43 -34.41
C GLY A 425 -8.56 -19.28 -33.11
N PHE A 426 -8.39 -18.14 -32.43
CA PHE A 426 -9.11 -17.81 -31.21
C PHE A 426 -9.95 -16.55 -31.40
N ILE A 427 -11.03 -16.39 -30.62
CA ILE A 427 -11.87 -15.19 -30.69
C ILE A 427 -11.18 -14.06 -29.93
N SER A 428 -10.81 -12.99 -30.63
CA SER A 428 -10.18 -11.80 -30.04
C SER A 428 -11.23 -10.84 -29.48
N SER A 429 -12.29 -10.61 -30.26
CA SER A 429 -13.39 -9.72 -29.90
C SER A 429 -14.69 -10.18 -30.55
N ILE A 430 -15.83 -9.73 -30.04
CA ILE A 430 -17.15 -10.00 -30.64
C ILE A 430 -17.87 -8.67 -30.83
N ALA A 431 -18.27 -8.38 -32.05
CA ALA A 431 -19.13 -7.24 -32.35
C ALA A 431 -20.60 -7.67 -32.42
N LEU A 432 -21.49 -6.82 -31.90
CA LEU A 432 -22.93 -6.94 -31.97
C LEU A 432 -23.44 -5.86 -32.92
N ILE A 433 -23.96 -6.30 -34.06
CA ILE A 433 -24.48 -5.42 -35.11
C ILE A 433 -26.01 -5.44 -35.02
N PRO A 434 -26.67 -4.32 -34.72
CA PRO A 434 -28.13 -4.28 -34.64
C PRO A 434 -28.74 -4.49 -36.03
N LYS A 435 -29.76 -5.34 -36.12
CA LYS A 435 -30.49 -5.59 -37.39
C LYS A 435 -31.53 -4.52 -37.70
N ILE A 436 -31.90 -3.73 -36.71
CA ILE A 436 -32.91 -2.65 -36.76
C ILE A 436 -32.23 -1.37 -36.27
N GLU A 437 -32.73 -0.21 -36.68
CA GLU A 437 -32.30 1.06 -36.08
C GLU A 437 -32.56 1.05 -34.56
N VAL A 438 -31.52 1.39 -33.81
CA VAL A 438 -31.51 1.39 -32.35
C VAL A 438 -31.11 2.76 -31.85
N THR A 439 -31.60 3.15 -30.68
CA THR A 439 -31.19 4.39 -30.01
C THR A 439 -29.90 4.18 -29.21
N ALA A 440 -29.19 5.28 -28.92
CA ALA A 440 -28.01 5.26 -28.06
C ALA A 440 -28.29 4.63 -26.68
N GLU A 441 -29.49 4.84 -26.15
CA GLU A 441 -29.90 4.30 -24.85
C GLU A 441 -30.13 2.78 -24.90
N SER A 442 -30.69 2.27 -26.00
CA SER A 442 -30.84 0.83 -26.21
C SER A 442 -29.48 0.13 -26.26
N LEU A 443 -28.53 0.67 -27.02
CA LEU A 443 -27.15 0.14 -27.08
C LEU A 443 -26.46 0.19 -25.72
N ARG A 444 -26.63 1.30 -24.99
CA ARG A 444 -26.10 1.44 -23.62
C ARG A 444 -26.68 0.38 -22.69
N ASN A 445 -27.98 0.12 -22.76
CA ASN A 445 -28.64 -0.88 -21.92
C ASN A 445 -28.10 -2.29 -22.22
N VAL A 446 -27.98 -2.66 -23.51
CA VAL A 446 -27.37 -3.94 -23.90
C VAL A 446 -25.92 -4.04 -23.40
N ALA A 447 -25.12 -3.00 -23.59
CA ALA A 447 -23.74 -2.98 -23.10
C ALA A 447 -23.69 -3.08 -21.57
N SER A 448 -24.60 -2.43 -20.84
CA SER A 448 -24.67 -2.50 -19.39
C SER A 448 -24.99 -3.90 -18.86
N GLU A 449 -25.94 -4.61 -19.49
CA GLU A 449 -26.27 -6.00 -19.14
C GLU A 449 -25.05 -6.92 -19.31
N ILE A 450 -24.28 -6.73 -20.39
CA ILE A 450 -23.06 -7.51 -20.64
C ILE A 450 -22.02 -7.22 -19.55
N VAL A 451 -21.81 -5.95 -19.16
CA VAL A 451 -20.84 -5.60 -18.11
C VAL A 451 -21.28 -6.06 -16.72
N TYR A 452 -22.59 -6.13 -16.43
CA TYR A 452 -23.07 -6.70 -15.18
C TYR A 452 -22.89 -8.22 -15.12
N GLY A 453 -23.09 -8.92 -16.24
CA GLY A 453 -22.91 -10.37 -16.33
C GLY A 453 -21.45 -10.82 -16.47
N THR A 454 -20.55 -9.94 -16.91
CA THR A 454 -19.15 -10.26 -17.23
C THR A 454 -18.17 -9.33 -16.50
N ASP A 455 -16.86 -9.57 -16.65
CA ASP A 455 -15.80 -8.61 -16.25
C ASP A 455 -15.12 -8.00 -17.49
N LEU A 456 -15.75 -8.12 -18.66
CA LEU A 456 -15.18 -7.67 -19.92
C LEU A 456 -15.38 -6.16 -20.10
N MET A 457 -14.45 -5.53 -20.81
CA MET A 457 -14.64 -4.19 -21.31
C MET A 457 -15.61 -4.24 -22.51
N VAL A 458 -16.60 -3.36 -22.49
CA VAL A 458 -17.61 -3.28 -23.53
C VAL A 458 -17.60 -1.88 -24.09
N TYR A 459 -17.48 -1.78 -25.40
CA TYR A 459 -17.51 -0.53 -26.13
C TYR A 459 -18.82 -0.46 -26.89
N PHE A 460 -19.44 0.71 -26.96
CA PHE A 460 -20.59 0.90 -27.83
C PHE A 460 -20.46 2.22 -28.57
N GLY A 461 -20.98 2.23 -29.78
CA GLY A 461 -20.89 3.40 -30.63
C GLY A 461 -22.24 3.76 -31.24
N TYR A 462 -22.50 5.06 -31.33
CA TYR A 462 -23.75 5.61 -31.86
C TYR A 462 -23.46 6.94 -32.55
N GLU A 463 -23.94 7.10 -33.79
CA GLU A 463 -23.80 8.33 -34.60
C GLU A 463 -22.37 8.89 -34.62
N GLY A 464 -21.40 8.01 -34.86
CA GLY A 464 -19.99 8.38 -34.99
C GLY A 464 -19.26 8.65 -33.67
N ARG A 465 -19.88 8.48 -32.49
CA ARG A 465 -19.20 8.57 -31.20
C ARG A 465 -19.07 7.21 -30.52
N SER A 466 -17.90 6.93 -29.97
CA SER A 466 -17.60 5.69 -29.25
C SER A 466 -17.52 5.92 -27.75
N TYR A 467 -18.01 4.97 -26.97
CA TYR A 467 -17.96 5.01 -25.52
C TYR A 467 -17.49 3.67 -24.95
N GLY A 468 -16.58 3.72 -23.99
CA GLY A 468 -16.18 2.58 -23.18
C GLY A 468 -17.05 2.45 -21.93
N LEU A 469 -17.49 1.23 -21.65
CA LEU A 469 -18.19 0.83 -20.43
C LEU A 469 -17.42 -0.29 -19.76
N TRP A 470 -17.11 -0.08 -18.48
CA TRP A 470 -16.58 -1.11 -17.61
C TRP A 470 -17.07 -0.88 -16.19
N LYS A 471 -16.88 -1.90 -15.38
CA LYS A 471 -17.27 -1.92 -13.97
C LYS A 471 -16.16 -1.33 -13.11
N VAL A 472 -16.53 -0.41 -12.24
CA VAL A 472 -15.65 0.09 -11.18
C VAL A 472 -16.35 -0.09 -9.86
N SER A 473 -15.66 -0.71 -8.90
CA SER A 473 -16.09 -0.69 -7.51
C SER A 473 -15.81 0.69 -6.94
N THR A 474 -16.86 1.45 -6.65
CA THR A 474 -16.75 2.75 -5.98
C THR A 474 -17.42 2.66 -4.61
N PHE A 475 -17.03 3.54 -3.70
CA PHE A 475 -17.62 3.60 -2.37
C PHE A 475 -18.64 4.72 -2.31
N GLN A 476 -19.86 4.39 -1.92
CA GLN A 476 -20.86 5.40 -1.59
C GLN A 476 -20.70 5.78 -0.11
N PHE A 477 -20.24 7.01 0.14
CA PHE A 477 -19.95 7.55 1.46
C PHE A 477 -21.18 8.24 2.09
N LEU A 478 -22.15 7.46 2.54
CA LEU A 478 -23.34 8.00 3.21
C LEU A 478 -23.00 8.44 4.64
N GLY A 479 -23.38 9.68 4.99
CA GLY A 479 -23.17 10.20 6.36
C GLY A 479 -21.73 10.60 6.69
N TRP A 480 -20.82 10.63 5.72
CA TRP A 480 -19.43 11.06 5.95
C TRP A 480 -19.28 12.56 6.19
N GLU A 481 -20.18 13.36 5.63
CA GLU A 481 -20.24 14.80 5.86
C GLU A 481 -20.45 15.11 7.35
N SER A 482 -21.47 14.50 7.98
CA SER A 482 -21.74 14.65 9.42
C SER A 482 -20.64 14.04 10.28
N SER A 483 -20.05 12.93 9.84
CA SER A 483 -18.94 12.26 10.51
C SER A 483 -17.67 13.13 10.58
N SER A 484 -17.39 13.90 9.52
CA SER A 484 -16.24 14.81 9.50
C SER A 484 -16.38 15.94 10.52
N ILE A 485 -17.58 16.51 10.65
CA ILE A 485 -17.91 17.53 11.67
C ILE A 485 -17.75 16.94 13.07
N LEU A 486 -18.26 15.72 13.28
CA LEU A 486 -18.15 15.04 14.56
C LEU A 486 -16.68 14.81 14.96
N LEU A 487 -15.82 14.39 14.02
CA LEU A 487 -14.38 14.21 14.26
C LEU A 487 -13.68 15.50 14.71
N ILE A 488 -14.04 16.66 14.14
CA ILE A 488 -13.49 17.95 14.55
C ILE A 488 -13.95 18.28 15.98
N ILE A 489 -15.24 18.10 16.28
CA ILE A 489 -15.81 18.34 17.62
C ILE A 489 -15.14 17.42 18.65
N ILE A 490 -14.94 16.14 18.33
CA ILE A 490 -14.23 15.17 19.17
C ILE A 490 -12.81 15.65 19.45
N SER A 491 -12.08 16.02 18.41
CA SER A 491 -10.68 16.40 18.51
C SER A 491 -10.50 17.62 19.42
N LEU A 492 -11.34 18.66 19.20
CA LEU A 492 -11.34 19.86 20.04
C LEU A 492 -11.78 19.58 21.48
N SER A 493 -12.78 18.72 21.67
CA SER A 493 -13.28 18.36 23.00
C SER A 493 -12.22 17.60 23.80
N ILE A 494 -11.52 16.64 23.18
CA ILE A 494 -10.43 15.89 23.81
C ILE A 494 -9.25 16.81 24.11
N ALA A 495 -8.86 17.68 23.16
CA ALA A 495 -7.81 18.65 23.39
C ALA A 495 -8.15 19.57 24.59
N ASN A 496 -9.40 20.02 24.70
CA ASN A 496 -9.87 20.83 25.81
C ASN A 496 -9.84 20.06 27.14
N LEU A 497 -10.33 18.82 27.16
CA LEU A 497 -10.30 17.96 28.35
C LEU A 497 -8.86 17.67 28.81
N MET A 498 -7.94 17.40 27.87
CA MET A 498 -6.52 17.17 28.17
C MET A 498 -5.81 18.44 28.63
N MET A 499 -6.18 19.60 28.09
CA MET A 499 -5.65 20.89 28.57
C MET A 499 -6.14 21.19 29.99
N GLY A 500 -7.41 20.89 30.29
CA GLY A 500 -7.95 20.98 31.65
C GLY A 500 -7.25 20.02 32.62
N SER A 501 -7.00 18.77 32.20
CA SER A 501 -6.27 17.79 33.01
C SER A 501 -4.83 18.23 33.30
N TYR A 502 -4.16 18.87 32.35
CA TYR A 502 -2.86 19.52 32.55
C TYR A 502 -2.91 20.62 33.61
N GLN A 503 -3.83 21.57 33.51
CA GLN A 503 -3.93 22.68 34.48
C GLN A 503 -4.10 22.16 35.91
N MET A 504 -4.91 21.11 36.08
CA MET A 504 -5.14 20.48 37.38
C MET A 504 -3.94 19.68 37.92
N ARG A 505 -2.98 19.29 37.08
CA ARG A 505 -1.81 18.45 37.41
C ARG A 505 -0.49 19.21 37.35
N ARG A 506 -0.52 20.51 37.08
CA ARG A 506 0.68 21.34 36.90
C ARG A 506 1.68 21.21 38.06
N LYS A 507 1.20 21.33 39.31
CA LYS A 507 2.07 21.23 40.51
C LYS A 507 2.71 19.84 40.68
N GLU A 508 2.00 18.79 40.29
CA GLU A 508 2.52 17.42 40.36
C GLU A 508 3.61 17.20 39.31
N ILE A 509 3.40 17.71 38.09
CA ILE A 509 4.38 17.69 37.00
C ILE A 509 5.65 18.46 37.38
N ASP A 510 5.50 19.60 38.05
CA ASP A 510 6.62 20.39 38.55
C ASP A 510 7.43 19.63 39.62
N THR A 511 6.73 18.92 40.50
CA THR A 511 7.39 18.06 41.50
C THR A 511 8.15 16.92 40.84
N CYS A 512 7.56 16.26 39.83
CA CYS A 512 8.23 15.21 39.06
C CYS A 512 9.43 15.75 38.26
N SER A 513 9.36 16.99 37.73
CA SER A 513 10.48 17.64 37.06
C SER A 513 11.68 17.82 37.99
N VAL A 514 11.44 18.26 39.24
CA VAL A 514 12.49 18.38 40.27
C VAL A 514 13.09 17.01 40.64
N LEU A 515 12.30 15.95 40.60
CA LEU A 515 12.74 14.56 40.82
C LEU A 515 13.45 13.94 39.59
N GLY A 516 13.61 14.69 38.50
CA GLY A 516 14.36 14.25 37.32
C GLY A 516 13.51 13.69 36.16
N LEU A 517 12.21 13.95 36.12
CA LEU A 517 11.36 13.60 34.97
C LEU A 517 11.85 14.30 33.71
N SER A 518 12.22 13.52 32.69
CA SER A 518 12.66 14.09 31.41
C SER A 518 11.49 14.70 30.62
N PRO A 519 11.72 15.72 29.77
CA PRO A 519 10.68 16.28 28.89
C PRO A 519 9.98 15.25 28.00
N LYS A 520 10.72 14.24 27.54
CA LYS A 520 10.19 13.13 26.76
C LYS A 520 9.31 12.21 27.62
N GLY A 521 9.75 11.93 28.85
CA GLY A 521 8.95 11.19 29.83
C GLY A 521 7.62 11.90 30.09
N ALA A 522 7.65 13.21 30.39
CA ALA A 522 6.43 13.98 30.64
C ALA A 522 5.45 13.98 29.45
N SER A 523 5.95 14.11 28.21
CA SER A 523 5.11 14.00 27.00
C SER A 523 4.51 12.61 26.83
N LEU A 524 5.31 11.57 27.09
CA LEU A 524 4.89 10.18 26.94
C LEU A 524 3.82 9.80 27.96
N MET A 525 3.79 10.43 29.15
CA MET A 525 2.75 10.17 30.14
C MET A 525 1.35 10.42 29.56
N TYR A 526 1.16 11.59 28.94
CA TYR A 526 -0.11 12.04 28.39
C TYR A 526 -0.49 11.31 27.10
N LEU A 527 0.50 10.97 26.27
CA LEU A 527 0.27 10.14 25.07
C LEU A 527 -0.22 8.74 25.46
N THR A 528 0.35 8.18 26.52
CA THR A 528 -0.08 6.87 27.03
C THR A 528 -1.51 6.90 27.56
N GLU A 529 -1.88 7.92 28.35
CA GLU A 529 -3.27 8.10 28.82
C GLU A 529 -4.24 8.15 27.62
N SER A 530 -3.89 8.91 26.59
CA SER A 530 -4.70 9.08 25.38
C SER A 530 -4.84 7.80 24.57
N ILE A 531 -3.79 6.97 24.46
CA ILE A 531 -3.86 5.65 23.82
C ILE A 531 -4.82 4.74 24.57
N ILE A 532 -4.74 4.69 25.91
CA ILE A 532 -5.62 3.83 26.72
C ILE A 532 -7.08 4.24 26.54
N PHE A 533 -7.35 5.54 26.58
CA PHE A 533 -8.69 6.09 26.33
C PHE A 533 -9.18 5.79 24.91
N ALA A 534 -8.34 5.96 23.89
CA ALA A 534 -8.69 5.68 22.51
C ALA A 534 -9.02 4.20 22.28
N LEU A 535 -8.16 3.28 22.76
CA LEU A 535 -8.36 1.84 22.60
C LEU A 535 -9.64 1.37 23.30
N GLY A 536 -9.80 1.69 24.59
CA GLY A 536 -10.96 1.24 25.35
C GLY A 536 -12.26 1.91 24.92
N GLY A 537 -12.21 3.22 24.65
CA GLY A 537 -13.37 3.99 24.23
C GLY A 537 -13.89 3.54 22.86
N THR A 538 -12.99 3.19 21.94
CA THR A 538 -13.36 2.67 20.61
C THR A 538 -14.03 1.30 20.71
N ILE A 539 -13.50 0.38 21.52
CA ILE A 539 -14.10 -0.95 21.72
C ILE A 539 -15.50 -0.83 22.33
N ILE A 540 -15.62 -0.07 23.42
CA ILE A 540 -16.89 0.02 24.16
C ILE A 540 -17.92 0.84 23.38
N GLY A 541 -17.52 1.94 22.78
CA GLY A 541 -18.44 2.75 22.00
C GLY A 541 -18.85 2.10 20.67
N TYR A 542 -18.01 1.24 20.08
CA TYR A 542 -18.48 0.34 19.02
C TYR A 542 -19.62 -0.55 19.48
N LEU A 543 -19.43 -1.25 20.60
CA LEU A 543 -20.44 -2.14 21.17
C LEU A 543 -21.72 -1.37 21.52
N LEU A 544 -21.59 -0.15 22.05
CA LEU A 544 -22.72 0.73 22.36
C LEU A 544 -23.43 1.20 21.09
N GLY A 545 -22.69 1.65 20.07
CA GLY A 545 -23.24 2.07 18.77
C GLY A 545 -23.99 0.91 18.11
N PHE A 546 -23.43 -0.30 18.15
CA PHE A 546 -24.13 -1.50 17.71
C PHE A 546 -25.44 -1.72 18.46
N ALA A 547 -25.38 -1.73 19.80
CA ALA A 547 -26.55 -1.98 20.63
C ALA A 547 -27.65 -0.94 20.38
N LEU A 548 -27.29 0.34 20.24
CA LEU A 548 -28.23 1.43 19.96
C LEU A 548 -28.89 1.28 18.60
N ASN A 549 -28.15 0.99 17.54
CA ASN A 549 -28.75 0.81 16.21
C ASN A 549 -29.69 -0.40 16.17
N ARG A 550 -29.28 -1.52 16.78
CA ARG A 550 -30.15 -2.71 16.90
C ARG A 550 -31.42 -2.39 17.68
N MET A 551 -31.31 -1.63 18.75
CA MET A 551 -32.45 -1.18 19.55
C MET A 551 -33.38 -0.26 18.73
N PHE A 552 -32.84 0.71 17.99
CA PHE A 552 -33.63 1.62 17.16
C PHE A 552 -34.35 0.94 16.00
N ILE A 553 -33.74 -0.10 15.39
CA ILE A 553 -34.42 -0.94 14.40
C ILE A 553 -35.55 -1.73 15.08
N SER A 554 -35.31 -2.29 16.27
CA SER A 554 -36.32 -3.07 17.00
C SER A 554 -37.53 -2.24 17.46
N ILE A 555 -37.33 -0.95 17.76
CA ILE A 555 -38.39 -0.03 18.21
C ILE A 555 -39.09 0.65 17.01
N GLY A 556 -38.57 0.48 15.79
CA GLY A 556 -39.15 1.06 14.57
C GLY A 556 -38.79 2.52 14.32
N VAL A 557 -37.78 3.05 15.01
CA VAL A 557 -37.23 4.40 14.76
C VAL A 557 -36.43 4.42 13.45
N LEU A 558 -35.69 3.35 13.17
CA LEU A 558 -34.98 3.13 11.91
C LEU A 558 -35.76 2.13 11.04
N PRO A 559 -35.82 2.34 9.71
CA PRO A 559 -36.48 1.41 8.81
C PRO A 559 -35.76 0.05 8.79
N GLN A 560 -36.52 -1.04 8.58
CA GLN A 560 -35.94 -2.39 8.47
C GLN A 560 -35.01 -2.55 7.26
N SER A 561 -35.12 -1.66 6.26
CA SER A 561 -34.23 -1.56 5.10
C SER A 561 -32.93 -0.81 5.39
N PHE A 562 -32.71 -0.30 6.61
CA PHE A 562 -31.47 0.37 6.97
C PHE A 562 -30.31 -0.63 6.97
N ILE A 563 -29.39 -0.47 6.01
CA ILE A 563 -28.23 -1.34 5.84
C ILE A 563 -27.15 -0.89 6.82
N PHE A 564 -26.91 -1.71 7.84
CA PHE A 564 -25.86 -1.47 8.82
C PHE A 564 -24.69 -2.45 8.62
N ASN A 565 -23.67 -2.02 7.88
CA ASN A 565 -22.51 -2.86 7.57
C ASN A 565 -21.49 -2.90 8.72
N PHE A 566 -21.86 -3.58 9.83
CA PHE A 566 -21.04 -3.76 11.05
C PHE A 566 -19.67 -4.41 10.81
N ALA A 567 -19.57 -5.19 9.75
CA ALA A 567 -18.40 -5.97 9.42
C ALA A 567 -17.70 -5.41 8.17
N SER A 568 -17.68 -4.07 8.02
CA SER A 568 -17.09 -3.38 6.87
C SER A 568 -15.74 -2.76 7.17
N ILE A 569 -14.89 -2.69 6.13
CA ILE A 569 -13.63 -1.94 6.15
C ILE A 569 -13.81 -0.47 6.54
N SER A 570 -15.00 0.08 6.34
CA SER A 570 -15.29 1.49 6.58
C SER A 570 -15.46 1.81 8.05
N ILE A 571 -15.94 0.85 8.85
CA ILE A 571 -15.96 0.96 10.31
C ILE A 571 -14.55 0.87 10.86
N ILE A 572 -13.72 -0.03 10.31
CA ILE A 572 -12.29 -0.12 10.66
C ILE A 572 -11.61 1.22 10.38
N LEU A 573 -11.85 1.81 9.20
CA LEU A 573 -11.28 3.10 8.81
C LEU A 573 -11.78 4.23 9.71
N SER A 574 -13.08 4.31 9.99
CA SER A 574 -13.65 5.36 10.85
C SER A 574 -13.11 5.29 12.28
N MET A 575 -12.92 4.08 12.81
CA MET A 575 -12.28 3.86 14.11
C MET A 575 -10.80 4.19 14.12
N ALA A 576 -10.07 3.79 13.09
CA ALA A 576 -8.66 4.12 12.95
C ALA A 576 -8.47 5.64 12.89
N ILE A 577 -9.30 6.34 12.11
CA ILE A 577 -9.32 7.81 12.05
C ILE A 577 -9.61 8.40 13.42
N LEU A 578 -10.58 7.85 14.16
CA LEU A 578 -10.92 8.34 15.49
C LEU A 578 -9.77 8.12 16.50
N ILE A 579 -9.15 6.95 16.52
CA ILE A 579 -7.98 6.67 17.37
C ILE A 579 -6.84 7.65 17.05
N VAL A 580 -6.56 7.87 15.75
CA VAL A 580 -5.56 8.83 15.31
C VAL A 580 -5.94 10.24 15.72
N ALA A 581 -7.20 10.65 15.57
CA ALA A 581 -7.69 11.96 15.96
C ALA A 581 -7.53 12.21 17.48
N VAL A 582 -7.87 11.22 18.31
CA VAL A 582 -7.66 11.26 19.77
C VAL A 582 -6.17 11.43 20.08
N MET A 583 -5.30 10.66 19.43
CA MET A 583 -3.86 10.74 19.62
C MET A 583 -3.30 12.09 19.17
N LEU A 584 -3.68 12.59 17.98
CA LEU A 584 -3.27 13.89 17.46
C LEU A 584 -3.71 15.04 18.38
N SER A 585 -4.93 14.95 18.92
CA SER A 585 -5.48 15.94 19.85
C SER A 585 -4.68 16.02 21.16
N SER A 586 -4.06 14.90 21.57
CA SER A 586 -3.19 14.85 22.75
C SER A 586 -1.76 15.34 22.51
N LEU A 587 -1.32 15.47 21.25
CA LEU A 587 0.04 15.92 20.92
C LEU A 587 0.27 17.37 21.37
N TYR A 588 -0.69 18.27 21.13
CA TYR A 588 -0.52 19.69 21.48
C TYR A 588 -0.34 19.90 23.00
N PRO A 589 -1.23 19.37 23.87
CA PRO A 589 -1.01 19.42 25.32
C PRO A 589 0.29 18.74 25.74
N SER A 590 0.63 17.58 25.14
CA SER A 590 1.86 16.85 25.43
C SER A 590 3.13 17.68 25.16
N ILE A 591 3.14 18.48 24.07
CA ILE A 591 4.24 19.40 23.74
C ILE A 591 4.34 20.54 24.76
N ILE A 592 3.20 21.11 25.20
CA ILE A 592 3.19 22.17 26.23
C ILE A 592 3.81 21.65 27.52
N ILE A 593 3.45 20.44 27.94
CA ILE A 593 3.94 19.81 29.16
C ILE A 593 5.44 19.54 29.08
N SER A 594 5.89 19.01 27.95
CA SER A 594 7.32 18.78 27.69
C SER A 594 8.14 20.08 27.83
N LYS A 595 7.59 21.21 27.35
CA LYS A 595 8.21 22.53 27.48
C LYS A 595 8.20 23.04 28.93
N HIS A 596 7.17 22.74 29.72
CA HIS A 596 7.06 23.20 31.11
C HIS A 596 8.07 22.51 32.05
N VAL A 597 8.34 21.22 31.84
CA VAL A 597 9.23 20.39 32.68
C VAL A 597 10.71 20.77 32.58
N THR A 598 11.09 21.72 31.74
CA THR A 598 12.46 22.24 31.65
C THR A 598 12.51 23.77 31.78
N PRO A 599 12.70 24.31 32.99
CA PRO A 599 12.78 25.76 33.21
C PRO A 599 14.11 26.40 32.76
N SER A 600 15.01 25.68 32.07
CA SER A 600 16.23 26.26 31.51
C SER A 600 16.11 26.47 30.00
N LEU A 601 15.77 27.70 29.61
CA LEU A 601 15.68 28.19 28.24
C LEU A 601 17.00 28.14 27.44
N GLU A 602 18.11 27.65 28.00
CA GLU A 602 19.38 27.49 27.28
C GLU A 602 19.55 26.06 26.77
N ARG A 603 18.76 25.73 25.76
CA ARG A 603 18.74 24.41 25.08
C ARG A 603 20.05 24.01 24.40
N ARG A 604 21.07 24.88 24.44
CA ARG A 604 22.41 24.64 23.90
C ARG A 604 23.42 25.28 24.84
N TRP A 605 24.34 24.47 25.34
CA TRP A 605 25.51 24.95 26.06
C TRP A 605 26.23 26.01 25.21
N LYS A 606 26.41 27.22 25.76
CA LYS A 606 27.16 28.30 25.11
C LYS A 606 28.52 28.44 25.77
N VAL A 607 29.53 28.68 24.94
CA VAL A 607 30.87 29.02 25.40
C VAL A 607 30.83 30.43 25.99
N SER A 608 31.25 30.58 27.25
CA SER A 608 31.17 31.87 27.97
C SER A 608 32.29 32.85 27.61
N SER A 609 33.42 32.39 27.08
CA SER A 609 34.54 33.23 26.66
C SER A 609 34.56 33.47 25.15
N LYS A 610 35.14 34.59 24.71
CA LYS A 610 35.43 34.90 23.31
C LYS A 610 36.92 34.65 23.02
N PRO A 611 37.30 34.26 21.79
CA PRO A 611 38.70 34.10 21.41
C PRO A 611 39.44 35.44 21.42
N ARG A 612 40.74 35.40 21.72
CA ARG A 612 41.67 36.53 21.65
C ARG A 612 42.55 36.36 20.42
N GLY A 613 42.16 37.00 19.31
CA GLY A 613 42.83 36.80 18.02
C GLY A 613 42.68 35.35 17.56
N ASP A 614 43.81 34.67 17.36
CA ASP A 614 43.88 33.28 16.90
C ASP A 614 43.96 32.23 18.01
N VAL A 615 43.84 32.65 19.28
CA VAL A 615 43.91 31.78 20.44
C VAL A 615 42.60 31.84 21.24
N TRP A 616 42.07 30.67 21.61
CA TRP A 616 40.90 30.53 22.46
C TRP A 616 41.24 29.69 23.70
N GLU A 617 41.19 30.31 24.87
CA GLU A 617 41.47 29.67 26.16
C GLU A 617 40.17 29.52 26.97
N LEU A 618 39.96 28.31 27.48
CA LEU A 618 38.73 27.89 28.14
C LEU A 618 39.03 27.00 29.34
N LYS A 619 38.40 27.31 30.48
CA LYS A 619 38.42 26.44 31.65
C LYS A 619 37.30 25.41 31.55
N MET A 620 37.63 24.13 31.66
CA MET A 620 36.68 23.03 31.54
C MET A 620 36.04 22.66 32.90
N PRO A 621 34.81 22.12 32.94
CA PRO A 621 34.05 21.89 34.17
C PRO A 621 34.44 20.58 34.91
N LEU A 622 35.73 20.31 35.02
CA LEU A 622 36.29 19.15 35.72
C LEU A 622 37.44 19.59 36.64
N LYS A 623 37.39 19.13 37.88
CA LYS A 623 38.53 19.11 38.80
C LYS A 623 38.91 17.65 39.00
N ALA A 624 40.20 17.36 39.04
CA ALA A 624 40.74 16.02 39.24
C ALA A 624 41.86 16.08 40.28
N ASP A 625 42.01 15.01 41.07
CA ASP A 625 43.16 14.84 41.94
C ASP A 625 44.43 14.60 41.12
N GLU A 626 45.61 14.81 41.71
CA GLU A 626 46.91 14.65 41.07
C GLU A 626 47.07 13.29 40.37
N ASN A 627 46.59 12.22 41.01
CA ASN A 627 46.62 10.87 40.47
C ASN A 627 45.64 10.64 39.31
N GLU A 628 44.57 11.44 39.24
CA GLU A 628 43.48 11.28 38.27
C GLU A 628 43.73 12.09 36.98
N VAL A 629 44.54 13.15 37.02
CA VAL A 629 44.80 14.04 35.87
C VAL A 629 45.28 13.29 34.63
N LEU A 630 46.31 12.46 34.80
CA LEU A 630 46.86 11.69 33.69
C LEU A 630 45.89 10.61 33.20
N GLY A 631 45.05 10.06 34.07
CA GLY A 631 43.98 9.13 33.70
C GLY A 631 42.92 9.78 32.82
N VAL A 632 42.52 11.02 33.12
CA VAL A 632 41.59 11.80 32.29
C VAL A 632 42.19 12.11 30.91
N LEU A 633 43.46 12.48 30.85
CA LEU A 633 44.13 12.75 29.58
C LEU A 633 44.26 11.48 28.72
N MET A 634 44.52 10.33 29.33
CA MET A 634 44.49 9.03 28.64
C MET A 634 43.11 8.67 28.13
N TYR A 635 42.06 8.91 28.93
CA TYR A 635 40.69 8.71 28.50
C TYR A 635 40.34 9.57 27.28
N LEU A 636 40.73 10.85 27.29
CA LEU A 636 40.54 11.72 26.13
C LEU A 636 41.37 11.25 24.93
N ARG A 637 42.60 10.78 25.14
CA ARG A 637 43.43 10.23 24.07
C ARG A 637 42.77 9.00 23.42
N GLU A 638 42.30 8.04 24.21
CA GLU A 638 41.58 6.87 23.70
C GLU A 638 40.33 7.28 22.92
N TYR A 639 39.57 8.25 23.43
CA TYR A 639 38.41 8.78 22.71
C TYR A 639 38.81 9.30 21.33
N PHE A 640 39.83 10.15 21.26
CA PHE A 640 40.23 10.84 20.05
C PHE A 640 41.02 9.95 19.06
N GLU A 641 41.66 8.88 19.54
CA GLU A 641 42.23 7.82 18.69
C GLU A 641 41.14 6.90 18.11
N GLY A 642 40.07 6.64 18.87
CA GLY A 642 38.95 5.80 18.48
C GLY A 642 37.76 6.59 17.93
N LEU A 643 36.65 6.61 18.69
CA LEU A 643 35.35 7.18 18.29
C LEU A 643 35.39 8.66 17.90
N GLY A 644 36.27 9.45 18.51
CA GLY A 644 36.40 10.89 18.34
C GLY A 644 37.25 11.30 17.14
N SER A 645 37.91 10.37 16.45
CA SER A 645 38.80 10.63 15.30
C SER A 645 38.04 11.21 14.10
N GLU A 646 36.86 10.67 13.82
CA GLU A 646 35.98 11.07 12.70
C GLU A 646 34.59 11.42 13.24
N GLN A 647 34.26 12.70 13.29
CA GLN A 647 32.94 13.18 13.71
C GLN A 647 32.30 14.00 12.58
N PRO A 648 30.96 14.08 12.48
CA PRO A 648 30.28 14.82 11.41
C PRO A 648 30.67 16.30 11.29
N LYS A 649 31.34 16.87 12.31
CA LYS A 649 31.66 18.29 12.46
C LYS A 649 33.15 18.58 12.55
N PHE A 650 33.98 17.57 12.81
CA PHE A 650 35.42 17.72 12.91
C PHE A 650 36.11 16.37 12.70
N ARG A 651 37.35 16.44 12.22
CA ARG A 651 38.22 15.28 11.98
C ARG A 651 39.57 15.53 12.63
N ILE A 652 40.10 14.52 13.31
CA ILE A 652 41.46 14.60 13.85
C ILE A 652 42.44 14.26 12.74
N THR A 653 43.42 15.14 12.58
CA THR A 653 44.46 14.99 11.55
C THR A 653 45.74 14.40 12.14
N ASN A 654 46.16 14.87 13.31
CA ASN A 654 47.34 14.37 14.01
C ASN A 654 47.12 14.37 15.53
N ILE A 655 47.69 13.39 16.22
CA ILE A 655 47.74 13.30 17.69
C ILE A 655 49.21 13.31 18.09
N PHE A 656 49.64 14.33 18.82
CA PHE A 656 51.05 14.52 19.21
C PHE A 656 51.41 13.81 20.52
N GLY A 657 50.44 13.18 21.20
CA GLY A 657 50.63 12.40 22.42
C GLY A 657 50.40 13.18 23.72
N ILE A 658 50.61 12.51 24.85
CA ILE A 658 50.49 13.07 26.20
C ILE A 658 51.89 13.35 26.73
N ASN A 659 52.16 14.56 27.22
CA ASN A 659 53.38 14.90 27.94
C ASN A 659 53.14 14.72 29.46
N PRO A 660 53.73 13.71 30.11
CA PRO A 660 53.46 13.44 31.53
C PRO A 660 53.98 14.53 32.47
N ARG A 661 55.07 15.22 32.10
CA ARG A 661 55.70 16.28 32.94
C ARG A 661 54.84 17.53 32.98
N GLU A 662 54.29 17.93 31.84
CA GLU A 662 53.45 19.12 31.69
C GLU A 662 51.95 18.84 31.92
N LYS A 663 51.59 17.56 32.13
CA LYS A 663 50.21 17.06 32.23
C LYS A 663 49.33 17.64 31.11
N SER A 664 49.82 17.49 29.88
CA SER A 664 49.22 18.08 28.69
C SER A 664 49.00 17.04 27.59
N PHE A 665 47.96 17.25 26.78
CA PHE A 665 47.60 16.41 25.64
C PHE A 665 47.35 17.31 24.43
N SER A 666 48.06 17.06 23.33
CA SER A 666 48.02 17.93 22.15
C SER A 666 47.61 17.17 20.88
N LEU A 667 46.78 17.82 20.08
CA LEU A 667 46.20 17.25 18.86
C LEU A 667 45.83 18.33 17.84
N GLN A 668 45.82 17.96 16.57
CA GLN A 668 45.47 18.83 15.44
C GLN A 668 44.14 18.39 14.82
N ILE A 669 43.23 19.34 14.62
CA ILE A 669 41.87 19.10 14.14
C ILE A 669 41.61 19.89 12.87
N LEU A 670 40.93 19.26 11.93
CA LEU A 670 40.26 19.90 10.81
C LEU A 670 38.76 20.04 11.16
N LEU A 671 38.23 21.26 11.18
CA LEU A 671 36.79 21.49 11.35
C LEU A 671 36.08 21.32 10.01
N LEU A 672 35.00 20.56 9.96
CA LEU A 672 34.24 20.28 8.74
C LEU A 672 33.19 21.37 8.47
N PRO A 673 32.84 21.65 7.20
CA PRO A 673 33.28 20.99 5.95
C PRO A 673 34.75 21.22 5.58
N ALA A 674 35.39 20.23 4.94
CA ALA A 674 36.83 20.25 4.63
C ALA A 674 37.23 21.37 3.67
N GLU A 675 36.29 21.85 2.85
CA GLU A 675 36.47 22.93 1.88
C GLU A 675 36.85 24.26 2.55
N LEU A 676 36.43 24.46 3.82
CA LEU A 676 36.78 25.66 4.59
C LEU A 676 38.23 25.66 5.07
N SER A 677 38.94 24.52 4.97
CA SER A 677 40.36 24.36 5.32
C SER A 677 40.71 24.92 6.71
N ILE A 678 39.79 24.78 7.68
CA ILE A 678 39.95 25.31 9.04
C ILE A 678 40.71 24.29 9.88
N VAL A 679 42.01 24.51 10.05
CA VAL A 679 42.88 23.67 10.89
C VAL A 679 43.18 24.40 12.19
N GLN A 680 43.10 23.69 13.31
CA GLN A 680 43.43 24.20 14.63
C GLN A 680 44.29 23.20 15.42
N ASN A 681 45.24 23.73 16.18
CA ASN A 681 45.99 22.98 17.19
C ASN A 681 45.30 23.14 18.53
N THR A 682 45.04 22.05 19.22
CA THR A 682 44.38 22.03 20.52
C THR A 682 45.32 21.41 21.56
N LEU A 683 45.49 22.13 22.66
CA LEU A 683 46.22 21.69 23.85
C LEU A 683 45.24 21.60 25.02
N ILE A 684 45.15 20.43 25.64
CA ILE A 684 44.39 20.18 26.86
C ILE A 684 45.39 20.01 28.00
N GLN A 685 45.38 20.89 29.00
CA GLN A 685 46.37 20.89 30.07
C GLN A 685 45.71 20.88 31.46
N GLY A 686 46.22 20.05 32.36
CA GLY A 686 45.86 20.10 33.78
C GLY A 686 46.76 21.07 34.52
N ILE A 687 46.20 22.15 35.05
CA ILE A 687 46.93 23.17 35.85
C ILE A 687 46.53 23.02 37.31
N LEU A 688 47.52 22.99 38.21
CA LEU A 688 47.29 22.91 39.65
C LEU A 688 46.68 24.22 40.16
N GLU A 689 45.50 24.15 40.76
CA GLU A 689 44.81 25.27 41.39
C GLU A 689 44.42 24.90 42.83
N GLY A 690 45.24 25.32 43.80
CA GLY A 690 45.03 24.97 45.20
C GLY A 690 45.46 23.53 45.49
N ARG A 691 44.48 22.63 45.70
CA ARG A 691 44.71 21.19 45.96
C ARG A 691 44.33 20.27 44.80
N ASP A 692 43.54 20.76 43.84
CA ASP A 692 43.05 19.99 42.70
C ASP A 692 43.64 20.53 41.39
N TYR A 693 43.65 19.70 40.35
CA TYR A 693 43.97 20.14 38.99
C TYR A 693 42.70 20.54 38.24
N SER A 694 42.73 21.73 37.65
CA SER A 694 41.72 22.24 36.72
C SER A 694 42.17 22.03 35.28
N PHE A 695 41.27 21.60 34.39
CA PHE A 695 41.59 21.42 32.97
C PHE A 695 41.37 22.70 32.17
N TYR A 696 42.40 23.12 31.44
CA TYR A 696 42.38 24.22 30.50
C TYR A 696 42.50 23.71 29.07
N LEU A 697 41.68 24.28 28.19
CA LEU A 697 41.65 24.01 26.77
C LEU A 697 42.19 25.25 26.05
N VAL A 698 43.32 25.11 25.37
CA VAL A 698 43.97 26.16 24.59
C VAL A 698 43.91 25.75 23.12
N ILE A 699 43.16 26.51 22.33
CA ILE A 699 42.97 26.24 20.89
C ILE A 699 43.64 27.36 20.11
N ARG A 700 44.55 27.01 19.19
CA ARG A 700 45.20 27.95 18.27
C ARG A 700 44.80 27.67 16.84
N ARG A 701 44.20 28.63 16.15
CA ARG A 701 43.90 28.55 14.72
C ARG A 701 45.20 28.55 13.92
N VAL A 702 45.32 27.62 12.97
CA VAL A 702 46.47 27.50 12.05
C VAL A 702 46.08 27.99 10.65
N SER A 703 44.88 27.65 10.18
CA SER A 703 44.37 28.04 8.86
C SER A 703 42.84 28.22 8.85
N GLY A 704 42.29 28.78 7.76
CA GLY A 704 40.85 29.01 7.55
C GLY A 704 40.34 30.36 8.09
N GLU A 705 39.18 30.84 7.65
CA GLU A 705 38.70 32.19 8.01
C GLU A 705 38.37 32.33 9.52
N PRO A 706 38.81 33.41 10.22
CA PRO A 706 38.55 33.60 11.65
C PRO A 706 37.07 33.53 12.02
N LYS A 707 36.18 34.17 11.24
CA LYS A 707 34.74 34.19 11.53
C LYS A 707 34.12 32.79 11.48
N GLN A 708 34.51 31.98 10.50
CA GLN A 708 34.04 30.60 10.35
C GLN A 708 34.58 29.69 11.45
N TRP A 709 35.83 29.90 11.87
CA TRP A 709 36.44 29.20 12.99
C TRP A 709 35.68 29.44 14.30
N VAL A 710 35.34 30.70 14.62
CA VAL A 710 34.59 31.04 15.85
C VAL A 710 33.19 30.41 15.89
N VAL A 711 32.53 30.27 14.74
CA VAL A 711 31.19 29.67 14.66
C VAL A 711 31.23 28.14 14.88
N ARG A 712 32.29 27.47 14.39
CA ARG A 712 32.38 26.00 14.39
C ARG A 712 33.10 25.42 15.60
N CYS A 713 34.11 26.11 16.13
CA CYS A 713 34.90 25.67 17.28
C CYS A 713 34.07 25.30 18.54
N PRO A 714 32.97 26.00 18.90
CA PRO A 714 32.10 25.62 20.02
C PRO A 714 31.59 24.18 19.99
N GLN A 715 31.41 23.60 18.80
CA GLN A 715 30.93 22.23 18.67
C GLN A 715 31.99 21.22 19.13
N PHE A 716 33.25 21.46 18.78
CA PHE A 716 34.37 20.65 19.24
C PHE A 716 34.59 20.80 20.75
N ILE A 717 34.49 22.02 21.28
CA ILE A 717 34.61 22.27 22.72
C ILE A 717 33.51 21.52 23.50
N ASP A 718 32.28 21.49 22.98
CA ASP A 718 31.17 20.75 23.60
C ASP A 718 31.42 19.22 23.62
N HIS A 719 32.12 18.67 22.63
CA HIS A 719 32.53 17.25 22.64
C HIS A 719 33.51 16.96 23.77
N ILE A 720 34.57 17.77 23.93
CA ILE A 720 35.51 17.60 25.07
C ILE A 720 34.75 17.74 26.38
N ARG A 721 33.89 18.75 26.51
CA ARG A 721 33.08 18.98 27.71
C ARG A 721 32.24 17.75 28.07
N LYS A 722 31.56 17.15 27.09
CA LYS A 722 30.73 15.94 27.29
C LYS A 722 31.59 14.75 27.73
N GLN A 723 32.75 14.54 27.13
CA GLN A 723 33.66 13.47 27.54
C GLN A 723 34.20 13.68 28.96
N LEU A 724 34.56 14.90 29.34
CA LEU A 724 34.96 15.22 30.71
C LEU A 724 33.81 15.04 31.74
N LEU A 725 32.57 15.28 31.34
CA LEU A 725 31.40 14.99 32.18
C LEU A 725 31.11 13.49 32.27
N LEU A 726 31.27 12.75 31.16
CA LEU A 726 31.17 11.30 31.12
C LEU A 726 32.19 10.65 32.05
N TRP A 727 33.42 11.16 32.06
CA TRP A 727 34.46 10.72 33.00
C TRP A 727 33.95 10.72 34.46
N LYS A 728 33.24 11.77 34.89
CA LYS A 728 32.69 11.83 36.26
C LYS A 728 31.75 10.66 36.57
N THR A 729 30.97 10.23 35.58
CA THR A 729 29.98 9.16 35.71
C THR A 729 30.53 7.74 35.57
N LEU A 730 31.81 7.58 35.21
CA LEU A 730 32.45 6.25 35.11
C LEU A 730 32.54 5.57 36.49
N ASP A 731 32.40 4.25 36.48
CA ASP A 731 32.60 3.40 37.66
C ASP A 731 34.03 3.62 38.24
N PRO A 732 34.18 3.79 39.57
CA PRO A 732 35.48 3.92 40.22
C PRO A 732 36.52 2.87 39.80
N LYS A 733 36.10 1.61 39.55
CA LYS A 733 37.01 0.55 39.09
C LYS A 733 37.63 0.87 37.72
N LYS A 734 36.86 1.47 36.82
CA LYS A 734 37.32 1.86 35.49
C LYS A 734 38.22 3.09 35.54
N LYS A 735 37.90 4.07 36.38
CA LYS A 735 38.80 5.21 36.63
C LYS A 735 40.18 4.75 37.11
N ALA A 736 40.22 3.77 38.02
CA ALA A 736 41.47 3.19 38.51
C ALA A 736 42.28 2.47 37.40
N GLU A 737 41.61 1.81 36.44
CA GLU A 737 42.26 1.18 35.28
C GLU A 737 42.98 2.21 34.39
N TYR A 738 42.33 3.34 34.09
CA TYR A 738 42.93 4.45 33.36
C TYR A 738 44.10 5.11 34.10
N VAL A 739 43.98 5.25 35.42
CA VAL A 739 45.07 5.76 36.28
C VAL A 739 46.25 4.78 36.34
N ALA A 740 46.00 3.47 36.36
CA ALA A 740 47.06 2.47 36.30
C ALA A 740 47.76 2.48 34.94
N ARG A 741 47.01 2.58 33.84
CA ARG A 741 47.54 2.68 32.47
C ARG A 741 48.41 3.93 32.28
N SER A 742 48.07 5.04 32.97
CA SER A 742 48.81 6.29 32.86
C SER A 742 50.14 6.29 33.59
N ARG A 743 50.28 5.45 34.63
CA ARG A 743 51.53 5.25 35.34
C ARG A 743 52.61 4.55 34.50
N LEU A 744 52.20 3.72 33.52
CA LEU A 744 53.13 3.07 32.60
C LEU A 744 53.84 4.07 31.66
N LEU A 745 53.14 5.14 31.26
CA LEU A 745 53.70 6.22 30.42
C LEU A 745 54.70 7.10 31.18
N THR A 746 54.52 7.27 32.49
CA THR A 746 55.50 7.98 33.34
C THR A 746 56.78 7.18 33.56
N THR A 747 56.73 5.84 33.51
CA THR A 747 57.92 4.99 33.62
C THR A 747 58.71 4.88 32.32
N GLU A 748 58.07 4.92 31.15
CA GLU A 748 58.76 4.92 29.85
C GLU A 748 59.42 6.26 29.49
N SER A 749 58.94 7.38 30.05
CA SER A 749 59.52 8.73 29.84
C SER A 749 60.59 9.13 30.86
N ALA A 750 60.91 8.21 31.79
CA ALA A 750 61.96 8.36 32.81
C ALA A 750 63.28 7.65 32.43
N TYR A 751 63.28 6.90 31.31
CA TYR A 751 64.48 6.48 30.57
C TYR A 751 64.65 7.37 29.34
#